data_AF-A0A3R8VYA6-F1
#
_entry.id   AF-A0A3R8VYA6-F1
#
_cell.length_a   1.000
_cell.length_b   1.000
_cell.length_c   1.000
_cell.angle_alpha   90.00
_cell.angle_beta   90.00
_cell.angle_gamma   90.00
#
_symmetry.space_group_name_H-M   'P 1'
#
loop_
_entity.id
_entity.type
_entity.pdbx_description
1 polymer ?
#
loop_
_entity_poly.entity_id
_entity_poly.type
_entity_poly.pdbx_seq_one_letter_code
_entity_poly.pdbx_strand_id
1 'polypeptide(L)'
;MSTVDELIQKIKPSRESFIRYLSEESATEKLDLQDQLTEAGELLQALLSLPVSKMSLMKDMVWDFNNESEILARNIQGAKSRIDFSKYENLNSTILFELKIAILCALQIPGVMYSGRNSRSKKLKPHTILDIFKATIPFIDKMCALKKERQGAEFFELTHYSLVNFSESDYTISAEQYNFAYRRETSSGLKYLRSNFLQENLFAKPLCFVDLEELNWRQNSVKNPQIRTKKKYLENNIFEKTSQKSSLVIVDFLKHLDEKVADTYTLECADALNYQEAAKCKLSRESYDIYVAIRLGSRGYTGNQIEPFLYSPNPEYWSPQRAGMLKDKEAICKLTDADLNDDFYNYISLVNNSALYIIAQYTGMRPSELSGIPSAGCLTTNEFGHNLITSNIIKGKENYGGLFGDKWAAIPIVVDAVHALQIINRFKQNPYLLSNMNTMHPGAPANANSLSGNGLTHQICAFLAEALTFEELESIDISPYTLRHSLAHQMFRASVGLPFISFQLKHFGNLVGSIAENRFSATTIDYGEIGIALTSGNGLSESSSLRHEAEKELVINTCDPDGGFAGDNAETHRVMLKKYFQGYLEQGYTKDEIFDRMVKQSFAVINVGQGYCYGNSTDINDPALPCIGSLRCNPNHCKNAVVTKANAPKWREIYIQNLISLRKIESIASSRDPGDFNLKDNQIAIAQLELAIAEAKSVLESLGEEVLA
;
A
#
# COMPACT_ATOMS: atom_id res chain seq x y z
N MET A 1 -8.84 29.51 -34.22
CA MET A 1 -8.56 29.77 -32.79
C MET A 1 -7.06 29.75 -32.64
N SER A 2 -6.45 30.84 -32.17
CA SER A 2 -5.01 30.89 -31.92
C SER A 2 -4.62 29.79 -30.94
N THR A 3 -3.53 29.09 -31.21
CA THR A 3 -3.00 28.08 -30.29
C THR A 3 -2.50 28.74 -29.00
N VAL A 4 -2.45 28.00 -27.90
CA VAL A 4 -2.01 28.52 -26.59
C VAL A 4 -0.61 29.12 -26.69
N ASP A 5 0.26 28.50 -27.50
CA ASP A 5 1.62 28.98 -27.80
C ASP A 5 1.63 30.34 -28.50
N GLU A 6 0.77 30.53 -29.50
CA GLU A 6 0.65 31.80 -30.23
C GLU A 6 0.16 32.95 -29.33
N LEU A 7 -0.70 32.66 -28.36
CA LEU A 7 -1.14 33.65 -27.38
C LEU A 7 -0.04 34.00 -26.38
N ILE A 8 0.73 33.01 -25.92
CA ILE A 8 1.83 33.22 -24.97
C ILE A 8 2.98 34.02 -25.60
N GLN A 9 3.33 33.75 -26.85
CA GLN A 9 4.40 34.49 -27.57
C GLN A 9 4.11 35.99 -27.69
N LYS A 10 2.83 36.40 -27.61
CA LYS A 10 2.41 37.80 -27.65
C LYS A 10 2.45 38.50 -26.28
N ILE A 11 2.70 37.78 -25.18
CA ILE A 11 2.71 38.36 -23.82
C ILE A 11 3.87 39.34 -23.64
N LYS A 12 5.11 38.91 -23.92
CA LYS A 12 6.30 39.74 -23.70
C LYS A 12 6.29 41.06 -24.50
N PRO A 13 5.91 41.09 -25.80
CA PRO A 13 5.74 42.33 -26.55
C PRO A 13 4.75 43.32 -25.92
N SER A 14 3.67 42.82 -25.31
CA SER A 14 2.61 43.65 -24.72
C SER A 14 2.73 43.81 -23.19
N ARG A 15 3.86 43.40 -22.60
CA ARG A 15 4.02 43.22 -21.14
C ARG A 15 3.76 44.48 -20.33
N GLU A 16 4.20 45.65 -20.80
CA GLU A 16 3.96 46.92 -20.10
C GLU A 16 2.46 47.23 -19.98
N SER A 17 1.69 46.95 -21.03
CA SER A 17 0.23 47.09 -21.03
C SER A 17 -0.43 46.08 -20.09
N PHE A 18 0.05 44.82 -20.04
CA PHE A 18 -0.43 43.80 -19.10
C PHE A 18 -0.24 44.21 -17.64
N ILE A 19 0.93 44.77 -17.31
CA ILE A 19 1.22 45.23 -15.95
C ILE A 19 0.22 46.31 -15.55
N ARG A 20 -0.02 47.31 -16.41
CA ARG A 20 -1.01 48.37 -16.16
C ARG A 20 -2.43 47.85 -15.96
N TYR A 21 -2.85 46.84 -16.73
CA TYR A 21 -4.17 46.22 -16.55
C TYR A 21 -4.30 45.44 -15.24
N LEU A 22 -3.20 44.87 -14.74
CA LEU A 22 -3.20 44.02 -13.56
C LEU A 22 -2.92 44.81 -12.27
N SER A 23 -2.24 45.96 -12.32
CA SER A 23 -1.75 46.70 -11.14
C SER A 23 -2.72 47.73 -10.54
N GLU A 24 -4.00 47.74 -10.92
CA GLU A 24 -5.03 48.71 -10.46
C GLU A 24 -4.71 50.22 -10.61
N GLU A 25 -3.58 50.60 -11.21
CA GLU A 25 -3.27 51.99 -11.58
C GLU A 25 -3.01 52.13 -13.08
N SER A 26 -3.93 52.83 -13.77
CA SER A 26 -3.60 54.13 -14.37
C SER A 26 -4.83 54.76 -15.04
N ALA A 27 -5.60 55.54 -14.28
CA ALA A 27 -6.25 56.69 -14.89
C ALA A 27 -5.17 57.72 -15.22
N THR A 28 -5.27 58.31 -16.41
CA THR A 28 -4.44 59.42 -16.95
C THR A 28 -3.01 59.10 -17.38
N GLU A 29 -2.81 58.80 -18.67
CA GLU A 29 -2.14 59.71 -19.62
C GLU A 29 -2.16 59.21 -21.09
N LYS A 30 -2.70 60.09 -21.96
CA LYS A 30 -2.45 60.39 -23.38
C LYS A 30 -2.77 59.39 -24.53
N LEU A 31 -3.64 59.94 -25.40
CA LEU A 31 -4.29 59.55 -26.65
C LEU A 31 -3.56 58.75 -27.77
N ASP A 32 -2.28 58.37 -27.65
CA ASP A 32 -1.63 57.47 -28.64
C ASP A 32 -1.59 55.99 -28.18
N LEU A 33 -1.95 55.74 -26.92
CA LEU A 33 -1.93 54.41 -26.29
C LEU A 33 -3.25 53.64 -26.41
N GLN A 34 -4.31 54.24 -26.93
CA GLN A 34 -5.67 53.67 -26.88
C GLN A 34 -5.80 52.38 -27.70
N ASP A 35 -5.21 52.29 -28.89
CA ASP A 35 -5.27 51.09 -29.73
C ASP A 35 -4.42 49.94 -29.15
N GLN A 36 -3.20 50.23 -28.67
CA GLN A 36 -2.32 49.23 -28.02
C GLN A 36 -2.86 48.73 -26.68
N LEU A 37 -3.54 49.60 -25.91
CA LEU A 37 -4.25 49.20 -24.70
C LEU A 37 -5.42 48.28 -25.06
N THR A 38 -6.19 48.60 -26.11
CA THR A 38 -7.32 47.78 -26.55
C THR A 38 -6.87 46.39 -27.03
N GLU A 39 -5.80 46.30 -27.83
CA GLU A 39 -5.23 45.01 -28.26
C GLU A 39 -4.66 44.18 -27.10
N ALA A 40 -3.97 44.81 -26.14
CA ALA A 40 -3.45 44.11 -24.96
C ALA A 40 -4.56 43.65 -24.01
N GLY A 41 -5.63 44.43 -23.87
CA GLY A 41 -6.82 44.06 -23.10
C GLY A 41 -7.56 42.87 -23.72
N GLU A 42 -7.72 42.86 -25.05
CA GLU A 42 -8.28 41.73 -25.79
C GLU A 42 -7.42 40.47 -25.65
N LEU A 43 -6.09 40.60 -25.73
CA LEU A 43 -5.15 39.49 -25.51
C LEU A 43 -5.22 38.97 -24.07
N LEU A 44 -5.31 39.84 -23.06
CA LEU A 44 -5.50 39.45 -21.67
C LEU A 44 -6.82 38.70 -21.46
N GLN A 45 -7.92 39.19 -22.05
CA GLN A 45 -9.21 38.52 -21.98
C GLN A 45 -9.19 37.16 -22.69
N ALA A 46 -8.49 37.05 -23.83
CA ALA A 46 -8.27 35.79 -24.52
C ALA A 46 -7.48 34.79 -23.66
N LEU A 47 -6.44 35.23 -22.96
CA LEU A 47 -5.67 34.38 -22.04
C LEU A 47 -6.47 33.96 -20.81
N LEU A 48 -7.24 34.88 -20.22
CA LEU A 48 -8.08 34.62 -19.06
C LEU A 48 -9.25 33.66 -19.35
N SER A 49 -9.69 33.59 -20.60
CA SER A 49 -10.74 32.69 -21.07
C SER A 49 -10.24 31.32 -21.53
N LEU A 50 -8.92 31.06 -21.49
CA LEU A 50 -8.38 29.76 -21.84
C LEU A 50 -8.86 28.67 -20.87
N PRO A 51 -9.33 27.52 -21.39
CA PRO A 51 -9.67 26.38 -20.57
C PRO A 51 -8.41 25.75 -20.00
N VAL A 52 -8.36 25.65 -18.67
CA VAL A 52 -7.28 24.99 -17.93
C VAL A 52 -7.63 23.53 -17.68
N SER A 53 -8.91 23.28 -17.38
CA SER A 53 -9.52 21.95 -17.24
C SER A 53 -10.93 21.97 -17.84
N LYS A 54 -11.61 20.83 -17.86
CA LYS A 54 -13.04 20.76 -18.21
C LYS A 54 -13.96 21.62 -17.33
N MET A 55 -13.51 22.02 -16.13
CA MET A 55 -14.32 22.76 -15.15
C MET A 55 -13.81 24.17 -14.86
N SER A 56 -12.59 24.51 -15.27
CA SER A 56 -11.91 25.73 -14.82
C SER A 56 -11.24 26.47 -15.96
N LEU A 57 -11.34 27.80 -15.88
CA LEU A 57 -10.71 28.76 -16.76
C LEU A 57 -9.51 29.41 -16.07
N MET A 58 -8.61 30.01 -16.86
CA MET A 58 -7.39 30.64 -16.35
C MET A 58 -7.70 31.74 -15.31
N LYS A 59 -8.75 32.54 -15.54
CA LYS A 59 -9.20 33.58 -14.61
C LYS A 59 -9.60 33.06 -13.23
N ASP A 60 -10.04 31.80 -13.11
CA ASP A 60 -10.61 31.29 -11.87
C ASP A 60 -9.54 31.21 -10.77
N MET A 61 -9.91 31.52 -9.53
CA MET A 61 -9.02 31.38 -8.37
C MET A 61 -8.88 29.94 -7.89
N VAL A 62 -9.73 29.06 -8.40
CA VAL A 62 -9.72 27.63 -8.10
C VAL A 62 -9.69 26.87 -9.42
N TRP A 63 -8.65 26.07 -9.62
CA TRP A 63 -8.59 25.14 -10.74
C TRP A 63 -8.87 23.72 -10.27
N ASP A 64 -9.88 23.09 -10.86
CA ASP A 64 -10.34 21.75 -10.51
C ASP A 64 -10.19 20.79 -11.70
N PHE A 65 -9.44 19.70 -11.51
CA PHE A 65 -9.17 18.67 -12.51
C PHE A 65 -9.89 17.34 -12.22
N ASN A 66 -10.85 17.32 -11.29
CA ASN A 66 -11.52 16.08 -10.89
C ASN A 66 -12.38 15.46 -12.01
N ASN A 67 -12.80 16.22 -13.02
CA ASN A 67 -13.59 15.72 -14.16
C ASN A 67 -12.75 15.38 -15.42
N GLU A 68 -11.43 15.45 -15.36
CA GLU A 68 -10.57 15.25 -16.54
C GLU A 68 -10.64 13.82 -17.13
N SER A 69 -10.66 12.78 -16.29
CA SER A 69 -10.73 11.37 -16.71
C SER A 69 -12.00 10.69 -16.20
N GLU A 70 -12.56 9.76 -16.96
CA GLU A 70 -13.76 8.99 -16.58
C GLU A 70 -13.58 8.23 -15.25
N ILE A 71 -12.36 7.82 -14.90
CA ILE A 71 -12.06 7.14 -13.62
C ILE A 71 -10.75 7.69 -13.02
N LEU A 72 -10.86 8.60 -12.04
CA LEU A 72 -9.72 8.98 -11.20
C LEU A 72 -9.57 8.00 -10.02
N ALA A 73 -8.33 7.63 -9.70
CA ALA A 73 -8.05 6.88 -8.48
C ALA A 73 -8.51 7.66 -7.24
N ARG A 74 -9.08 6.97 -6.24
CA ARG A 74 -9.57 7.57 -5.00
C ARG A 74 -8.54 8.48 -4.30
N ASN A 75 -7.26 8.12 -4.39
CA ASN A 75 -6.14 8.86 -3.77
C ASN A 75 -5.76 10.15 -4.51
N ILE A 76 -6.30 10.35 -5.70
CA ILE A 76 -6.04 11.51 -6.56
C ILE A 76 -7.28 12.43 -6.58
N GLN A 77 -8.47 11.88 -6.37
CA GLN A 77 -9.71 12.64 -6.25
C GLN A 77 -9.68 13.65 -5.09
N GLY A 78 -10.33 14.80 -5.29
CA GLY A 78 -10.48 15.87 -4.30
C GLY A 78 -9.30 16.84 -4.32
N ALA A 79 -8.79 17.17 -3.13
CA ALA A 79 -7.83 18.27 -2.93
C ALA A 79 -6.52 18.09 -3.71
N LYS A 80 -6.10 16.85 -4.01
CA LYS A 80 -4.87 16.61 -4.77
C LYS A 80 -5.00 17.10 -6.22
N SER A 81 -6.17 16.97 -6.83
CA SER A 81 -6.47 17.43 -8.20
C SER A 81 -7.04 18.85 -8.28
N ARG A 82 -6.98 19.61 -7.17
CA ARG A 82 -7.42 21.02 -7.12
C ARG A 82 -6.30 21.92 -6.63
N ILE A 83 -6.12 23.09 -7.22
CA ILE A 83 -5.28 24.17 -6.68
C ILE A 83 -6.16 25.38 -6.39
N ASP A 84 -5.93 26.00 -5.23
CA ASP A 84 -6.67 27.15 -4.76
C ASP A 84 -5.68 28.30 -4.52
N PHE A 85 -5.74 29.30 -5.40
CA PHE A 85 -4.84 30.44 -5.38
C PHE A 85 -5.23 31.49 -4.33
N SER A 86 -6.48 31.46 -3.83
CA SER A 86 -6.95 32.41 -2.81
C SER A 86 -6.21 32.28 -1.47
N LYS A 87 -5.50 31.16 -1.26
CA LYS A 87 -4.71 30.88 -0.06
C LYS A 87 -3.40 31.67 0.01
N TYR A 88 -3.00 32.33 -1.07
CA TYR A 88 -1.72 33.03 -1.18
C TYR A 88 -1.96 34.54 -1.19
N GLU A 89 -2.19 35.10 0.00
CA GLU A 89 -2.64 36.48 0.18
C GLU A 89 -1.55 37.53 -0.13
N ASN A 90 -0.28 37.14 -0.14
CA ASN A 90 0.81 38.09 -0.32
C ASN A 90 1.19 38.29 -1.80
N LEU A 91 0.76 37.39 -2.68
CA LEU A 91 0.98 37.50 -4.13
C LEU A 91 0.18 38.67 -4.70
N ASN A 92 0.84 39.52 -5.48
CA ASN A 92 0.12 40.48 -6.31
C ASN A 92 -0.46 39.83 -7.57
N SER A 93 -1.40 40.53 -8.21
CA SER A 93 -2.11 40.08 -9.41
C SER A 93 -1.16 39.69 -10.55
N THR A 94 -0.07 40.44 -10.73
CA THR A 94 0.90 40.21 -11.81
C THR A 94 1.76 38.96 -11.56
N ILE A 95 2.28 38.75 -10.35
CA ILE A 95 3.02 37.53 -9.99
C ILE A 95 2.09 36.32 -10.06
N LEU A 96 0.85 36.45 -9.58
CA LEU A 96 -0.14 35.38 -9.68
C LEU A 96 -0.43 35.02 -11.14
N PHE A 97 -0.54 36.00 -12.02
CA PHE A 97 -0.70 35.80 -13.46
C PHE A 97 0.51 35.05 -14.06
N GLU A 98 1.74 35.46 -13.75
CA GLU A 98 2.96 34.78 -14.21
C GLU A 98 3.01 33.31 -13.76
N LEU A 99 2.63 33.03 -12.51
CA LEU A 99 2.55 31.67 -11.97
C LEU A 99 1.48 30.83 -12.68
N LYS A 100 0.30 31.40 -12.93
CA LYS A 100 -0.78 30.73 -13.65
C LYS A 100 -0.36 30.37 -15.08
N ILE A 101 0.30 31.29 -15.80
CA ILE A 101 0.84 31.01 -17.14
C ILE A 101 1.89 29.89 -17.07
N ALA A 102 2.82 29.93 -16.11
CA ALA A 102 3.83 28.87 -15.97
C ALA A 102 3.21 27.48 -15.74
N ILE A 103 2.17 27.39 -14.91
CA ILE A 103 1.43 26.13 -14.68
C ILE A 103 0.73 25.68 -15.97
N LEU A 104 0.06 26.59 -16.68
CA LEU A 104 -0.63 26.30 -17.94
C LEU A 104 0.35 25.76 -18.99
N CYS A 105 1.52 26.40 -19.13
CA CYS A 105 2.57 25.94 -20.03
C CYS A 105 3.04 24.53 -19.66
N ALA A 106 3.27 24.25 -18.37
CA ALA A 106 3.67 22.92 -17.91
C ALA A 106 2.62 21.84 -18.23
N LEU A 107 1.33 22.19 -18.21
CA LEU A 107 0.22 21.28 -18.50
C LEU A 107 0.00 21.04 -20.00
N GLN A 108 0.01 22.10 -20.79
CA GLN A 108 -0.43 22.06 -22.20
C GLN A 108 0.73 21.89 -23.18
N ILE A 109 1.91 22.43 -22.85
CA ILE A 109 3.11 22.41 -23.69
C ILE A 109 4.35 21.91 -22.93
N PRO A 110 4.32 20.69 -22.36
CA PRO A 110 5.41 20.17 -21.54
C PRO A 110 6.75 20.02 -22.30
N GLY A 111 6.72 19.95 -23.63
CA GLY A 111 7.90 19.79 -24.48
C GLY A 111 8.84 21.00 -24.49
N VAL A 112 8.30 22.22 -24.41
CA VAL A 112 9.10 23.47 -24.41
C VAL A 112 9.59 23.87 -23.02
N MET A 113 9.03 23.26 -21.98
CA MET A 113 9.33 23.58 -20.58
C MET A 113 10.53 22.82 -20.00
N TYR A 114 11.03 21.77 -20.68
CA TYR A 114 12.16 20.95 -20.22
C TYR A 114 13.43 21.18 -21.05
N SER A 115 14.54 21.52 -20.39
CA SER A 115 15.85 21.79 -21.03
C SER A 115 16.85 20.61 -20.98
N GLY A 116 16.40 19.36 -20.82
CA GLY A 116 17.26 18.18 -20.68
C GLY A 116 17.52 17.42 -22.00
N ARG A 117 18.77 16.98 -22.25
CA ARG A 117 19.23 16.26 -23.47
C ARG A 117 18.49 14.95 -23.83
N ASN A 118 17.61 14.44 -22.98
CA ASN A 118 16.79 13.26 -23.26
C ASN A 118 15.34 13.67 -23.60
N SER A 119 15.17 14.26 -24.79
CA SER A 119 13.90 14.79 -25.29
C SER A 119 12.94 13.68 -25.75
N ARG A 120 12.31 13.02 -24.78
CA ARG A 120 10.93 12.53 -24.90
C ARG A 120 10.20 13.05 -23.68
N SER A 121 9.72 14.30 -23.75
CA SER A 121 8.93 14.92 -22.69
C SER A 121 7.64 14.12 -22.49
N LYS A 122 7.67 13.15 -21.60
CA LYS A 122 6.50 12.37 -21.25
C LYS A 122 5.50 13.35 -20.63
N LYS A 123 4.33 13.53 -21.26
CA LYS A 123 3.25 14.37 -20.75
C LYS A 123 2.99 13.99 -19.28
N LEU A 124 3.35 14.89 -18.37
CA LEU A 124 3.14 14.66 -16.94
C LEU A 124 1.65 14.74 -16.65
N LYS A 125 1.20 13.97 -15.66
CA LYS A 125 -0.21 14.00 -15.25
C LYS A 125 -0.51 15.34 -14.57
N PRO A 126 -1.72 15.91 -14.73
CA PRO A 126 -2.05 17.21 -14.15
C PRO A 126 -1.74 17.32 -12.66
N HIS A 127 -2.13 16.34 -11.85
CA HIS A 127 -1.87 16.33 -10.40
C HIS A 127 -0.38 16.33 -10.04
N THR A 128 0.51 15.79 -10.88
CA THR A 128 1.96 15.86 -10.63
C THR A 128 2.47 17.29 -10.79
N ILE A 129 1.98 18.01 -11.79
CA ILE A 129 2.32 19.43 -12.01
C ILE A 129 1.73 20.28 -10.88
N LEU A 130 0.48 20.02 -10.48
CA LEU A 130 -0.13 20.71 -9.34
C LEU A 130 0.64 20.48 -8.04
N ASP A 131 1.09 19.25 -7.76
CA ASP A 131 1.91 18.95 -6.57
C ASP A 131 3.22 19.76 -6.57
N ILE A 132 3.88 19.89 -7.73
CA ILE A 132 5.10 20.71 -7.89
C ILE A 132 4.84 22.17 -7.55
N PHE A 133 3.79 22.76 -8.14
CA PHE A 133 3.49 24.17 -7.92
C PHE A 133 2.89 24.46 -6.53
N LYS A 134 2.13 23.53 -5.94
CA LYS A 134 1.71 23.62 -4.53
C LYS A 134 2.89 23.61 -3.54
N ALA A 135 4.02 23.02 -3.91
CA ALA A 135 5.25 23.07 -3.12
C ALA A 135 6.10 24.33 -3.41
N THR A 136 5.83 25.04 -4.51
CA THR A 136 6.64 26.17 -4.98
C THR A 136 6.02 27.53 -4.65
N ILE A 137 4.71 27.68 -4.86
CA ILE A 137 3.99 28.94 -4.63
C ILE A 137 4.10 29.42 -3.17
N PRO A 138 4.01 28.57 -2.12
CA PRO A 138 4.13 29.06 -0.75
C PRO A 138 5.49 29.71 -0.44
N PHE A 139 6.56 29.26 -1.11
CA PHE A 139 7.88 29.89 -0.97
C PHE A 139 7.90 31.28 -1.61
N ILE A 140 7.29 31.43 -2.79
CA ILE A 140 7.15 32.72 -3.48
C ILE A 140 6.24 33.67 -2.70
N ASP A 141 5.14 33.18 -2.14
CA ASP A 141 4.26 33.95 -1.26
C ASP A 141 5.02 34.46 -0.02
N LYS A 142 5.88 33.62 0.58
CA LYS A 142 6.76 34.05 1.68
C LYS A 142 7.78 35.11 1.26
N MET A 143 8.35 35.02 0.06
CA MET A 143 9.21 36.07 -0.49
C MET A 143 8.47 37.40 -0.64
N CYS A 144 7.24 37.36 -1.15
CA CYS A 144 6.38 38.54 -1.26
C CYS A 144 6.06 39.13 0.12
N ALA A 145 5.68 38.28 1.09
CA ALA A 145 5.36 38.69 2.46
C ALA A 145 6.53 39.44 3.13
N LEU A 146 7.75 38.88 3.04
CA LEU A 146 8.94 39.50 3.65
C LEU A 146 9.35 40.80 2.97
N LYS A 147 9.14 40.91 1.65
CA LYS A 147 9.39 42.17 0.94
C LYS A 147 8.35 43.24 1.32
N LYS A 148 7.07 42.88 1.38
CA LYS A 148 5.98 43.76 1.84
C LYS A 148 6.26 44.28 3.26
N GLU A 149 6.70 43.40 4.16
CA GLU A 149 7.04 43.76 5.54
C GLU A 149 8.23 44.73 5.62
N ARG A 150 9.26 44.54 4.79
CA ARG A 150 10.50 45.35 4.83
C ARG A 150 10.40 46.70 4.13
N GLN A 151 9.67 46.76 3.03
CA GLN A 151 9.65 47.94 2.15
C GLN A 151 8.30 48.67 2.17
N GLY A 152 7.28 48.09 2.78
CA GLY A 152 5.90 48.58 2.75
C GLY A 152 5.11 47.98 1.58
N ALA A 153 3.81 47.79 1.80
CA ALA A 153 2.92 47.18 0.80
C ALA A 153 2.80 48.03 -0.47
N GLU A 154 2.63 49.35 -0.33
CA GLU A 154 2.52 50.28 -1.47
C GLU A 154 3.79 50.26 -2.34
N PHE A 155 4.96 50.31 -1.71
CA PHE A 155 6.23 50.24 -2.45
C PHE A 155 6.41 48.89 -3.15
N PHE A 156 6.00 47.79 -2.52
CA PHE A 156 6.05 46.46 -3.12
C PHE A 156 5.20 46.39 -4.38
N GLU A 157 3.96 46.88 -4.35
CA GLU A 157 3.08 46.85 -5.52
C GLU A 157 3.65 47.70 -6.68
N LEU A 158 4.32 48.81 -6.38
CA LEU A 158 4.94 49.67 -7.40
C LEU A 158 6.25 49.12 -7.99
N THR A 159 7.03 48.35 -7.21
CA THR A 159 8.41 47.98 -7.58
C THR A 159 8.63 46.50 -7.86
N HIS A 160 7.74 45.63 -7.39
CA HIS A 160 7.86 44.17 -7.48
C HIS A 160 6.65 43.53 -8.18
N TYR A 161 6.35 44.00 -9.39
CA TYR A 161 5.26 43.48 -10.23
C TYR A 161 5.62 42.18 -11.00
N SER A 162 6.79 41.57 -10.79
CA SER A 162 7.19 40.34 -11.49
C SER A 162 8.16 39.50 -10.65
N LEU A 163 8.16 38.18 -10.87
CA LEU A 163 9.08 37.23 -10.23
C LEU A 163 10.56 37.57 -10.48
N VAL A 164 10.82 38.34 -11.52
CA VAL A 164 12.15 38.79 -11.94
C VAL A 164 12.72 39.90 -11.07
N ASN A 165 11.87 40.60 -10.31
CA ASN A 165 12.27 41.70 -9.44
C ASN A 165 12.94 41.22 -8.14
N PHE A 166 12.84 39.92 -7.82
CA PHE A 166 13.50 39.34 -6.66
C PHE A 166 14.99 39.10 -6.89
N SER A 167 15.79 39.55 -5.93
CA SER A 167 17.25 39.39 -5.91
C SER A 167 17.67 38.10 -5.20
N GLU A 168 18.93 37.69 -5.36
CA GLU A 168 19.51 36.55 -4.63
C GLU A 168 19.32 36.68 -3.11
N SER A 169 19.50 37.90 -2.56
CA SER A 169 19.31 38.15 -1.13
C SER A 169 17.90 37.83 -0.63
N ASP A 170 16.89 37.97 -1.51
CA ASP A 170 15.50 37.69 -1.16
C ASP A 170 15.25 36.19 -1.05
N TYR A 171 15.90 35.38 -1.90
CA TYR A 171 15.86 33.93 -1.80
C TYR A 171 16.51 33.44 -0.51
N THR A 172 17.70 33.96 -0.18
CA THR A 172 18.45 33.56 1.02
C THR A 172 17.67 33.85 2.30
N ILE A 173 17.16 35.07 2.42
CA ILE A 173 16.41 35.49 3.60
C ILE A 173 15.10 34.71 3.72
N SER A 174 14.41 34.49 2.60
CA SER A 174 13.14 33.78 2.62
C SER A 174 13.32 32.31 2.99
N ALA A 175 14.41 31.67 2.55
CA ALA A 175 14.75 30.30 2.92
C ALA A 175 14.99 30.14 4.43
N GLU A 176 15.68 31.11 5.05
CA GLU A 176 15.94 31.16 6.50
C GLU A 176 14.67 31.34 7.34
N GLN A 177 13.60 31.89 6.76
CA GLN A 177 12.33 32.14 7.44
C GLN A 177 11.18 31.29 6.90
N TYR A 178 11.46 30.32 6.03
CA TYR A 178 10.46 29.47 5.45
C TYR A 178 10.05 28.39 6.45
N ASN A 179 8.77 28.36 6.81
CA ASN A 179 8.24 27.46 7.83
C ASN A 179 8.04 26.02 7.34
N PHE A 180 8.03 25.80 6.02
CA PHE A 180 7.87 24.47 5.43
C PHE A 180 9.22 23.88 5.04
N ALA A 181 9.29 22.56 4.93
CA ALA A 181 10.48 21.87 4.47
C ALA A 181 10.72 22.10 2.97
N TYR A 182 11.97 22.39 2.61
CA TYR A 182 12.43 22.38 1.22
C TYR A 182 12.47 20.96 0.65
N ARG A 183 11.88 20.78 -0.54
CA ARG A 183 11.73 19.48 -1.20
C ARG A 183 12.16 19.54 -2.66
N ARG A 184 12.34 18.35 -3.28
CA ARG A 184 12.67 18.22 -4.71
C ARG A 184 11.61 18.85 -5.62
N GLU A 185 10.35 18.83 -5.20
CA GLU A 185 9.23 19.45 -5.90
C GLU A 185 9.40 20.98 -6.00
N THR A 186 9.84 21.64 -4.91
CA THR A 186 10.14 23.08 -4.90
C THR A 186 11.28 23.42 -5.87
N SER A 187 12.34 22.60 -5.89
CA SER A 187 13.43 22.72 -6.88
C SER A 187 12.92 22.57 -8.31
N SER A 188 12.03 21.60 -8.53
CA SER A 188 11.46 21.30 -9.85
C SER A 188 10.58 22.45 -10.35
N GLY A 189 9.76 23.04 -9.49
CA GLY A 189 8.91 24.19 -9.83
C GLY A 189 9.72 25.43 -10.18
N LEU A 190 10.79 25.72 -9.45
CA LEU A 190 11.70 26.83 -9.80
C LEU A 190 12.49 26.56 -11.09
N LYS A 191 12.82 25.29 -11.39
CA LYS A 191 13.37 24.91 -12.71
C LYS A 191 12.38 25.15 -13.84
N TYR A 192 11.09 24.87 -13.65
CA TYR A 192 10.04 25.24 -14.61
C TYR A 192 9.97 26.74 -14.86
N LEU A 193 9.98 27.54 -13.78
CA LEU A 193 9.98 29.00 -13.86
C LEU A 193 11.24 29.53 -14.56
N ARG A 194 12.37 28.83 -14.49
CA ARG A 194 13.62 29.17 -15.18
C ARG A 194 13.73 28.60 -16.60
N SER A 195 12.69 27.99 -17.16
CA SER A 195 12.73 27.44 -18.53
C SER A 195 12.98 28.52 -19.60
N ASN A 196 13.72 28.16 -20.65
CA ASN A 196 14.04 29.09 -21.75
C ASN A 196 12.76 29.67 -22.38
N PHE A 197 11.72 28.85 -22.53
CA PHE A 197 10.45 29.29 -23.11
C PHE A 197 9.80 30.44 -22.32
N LEU A 198 9.76 30.36 -20.97
CA LEU A 198 9.22 31.45 -20.16
C LEU A 198 10.14 32.67 -20.15
N GLN A 199 11.46 32.48 -20.21
CA GLN A 199 12.40 33.61 -20.34
C GLN A 199 12.20 34.37 -21.65
N GLU A 200 11.94 33.65 -22.75
CA GLU A 200 11.73 34.24 -24.06
C GLU A 200 10.36 34.91 -24.20
N ASN A 201 9.30 34.37 -23.57
CA ASN A 201 7.91 34.76 -23.88
C ASN A 201 7.13 35.40 -22.72
N LEU A 202 7.56 35.26 -21.46
CA LEU A 202 6.85 35.80 -20.29
C LEU A 202 7.67 36.85 -19.55
N PHE A 203 8.93 36.54 -19.22
CA PHE A 203 9.76 37.38 -18.37
C PHE A 203 10.53 38.44 -19.16
N ALA A 204 10.68 39.64 -18.58
CA ALA A 204 11.46 40.73 -19.19
C ALA A 204 12.96 40.40 -19.25
N LYS A 205 13.50 39.78 -18.20
CA LYS A 205 14.87 39.26 -18.11
C LYS A 205 14.84 37.91 -17.37
N PRO A 206 15.90 37.09 -17.46
CA PRO A 206 15.98 35.83 -16.73
C PRO A 206 15.81 36.03 -15.23
N LEU A 207 15.18 35.06 -14.57
CA LEU A 207 15.12 35.02 -13.10
C LEU A 207 16.53 34.86 -12.53
N CYS A 208 16.74 35.43 -11.34
CA CYS A 208 17.99 35.25 -10.60
C CYS A 208 18.28 33.75 -10.42
N PHE A 209 19.48 33.32 -10.85
CA PHE A 209 19.96 31.97 -10.62
C PHE A 209 20.50 31.88 -9.19
N VAL A 210 19.89 31.00 -8.41
CA VAL A 210 20.26 30.71 -7.02
C VAL A 210 20.29 29.20 -6.90
N ASP A 211 21.36 28.66 -6.31
CA ASP A 211 21.41 27.25 -5.91
C ASP A 211 20.53 27.05 -4.68
N LEU A 212 19.34 26.54 -4.93
CA LEU A 212 18.33 26.33 -3.90
C LEU A 212 18.76 25.25 -2.91
N GLU A 213 19.64 24.32 -3.28
CA GLU A 213 20.06 23.28 -2.34
C GLU A 213 21.08 23.82 -1.33
N GLU A 214 21.79 24.88 -1.67
CA GLU A 214 22.81 25.54 -0.84
C GLU A 214 22.26 26.59 0.13
N LEU A 215 21.00 27.01 -0.03
CA LEU A 215 20.39 27.98 0.89
C LEU A 215 20.20 27.44 2.31
N ASN A 216 20.23 28.35 3.28
CA ASN A 216 20.05 28.10 4.71
C ASN A 216 18.57 27.84 5.08
N TRP A 217 17.98 26.78 4.56
CA TRP A 217 16.60 26.41 4.90
C TRP A 217 16.48 26.00 6.37
N ARG A 218 15.42 26.47 7.05
CA ARG A 218 15.07 25.96 8.41
C ARG A 218 14.90 24.44 8.43
N GLN A 219 14.33 23.89 7.36
CA GLN A 219 14.15 22.46 7.18
C GLN A 219 14.51 22.08 5.73
N ASN A 220 15.58 21.31 5.55
CA ASN A 220 16.04 20.87 4.23
C ASN A 220 15.90 19.35 4.09
N SER A 221 14.80 18.88 3.47
CA SER A 221 14.56 17.44 3.28
C SER A 221 15.41 16.82 2.17
N VAL A 222 16.16 17.62 1.40
CA VAL A 222 17.05 17.13 0.33
C VAL A 222 18.42 16.79 0.88
N LYS A 223 19.03 17.70 1.66
CA LYS A 223 20.35 17.50 2.31
C LYS A 223 20.26 16.69 3.59
N ASN A 224 19.23 16.94 4.40
CA ASN A 224 18.97 16.23 5.64
C ASN A 224 17.63 15.49 5.51
N PRO A 225 17.54 14.45 4.65
CA PRO A 225 16.37 13.61 4.66
C PRO A 225 16.20 13.07 6.08
N GLN A 226 14.99 13.17 6.63
CA GLN A 226 14.71 12.45 7.88
C GLN A 226 15.00 10.97 7.62
N ILE A 227 16.06 10.46 8.24
CA ILE A 227 16.37 9.04 8.21
C ILE A 227 15.22 8.37 8.92
N ARG A 228 14.35 7.71 8.15
CA ARG A 228 13.23 6.97 8.73
C ARG A 228 13.84 5.81 9.50
N THR A 229 13.74 5.88 10.82
CA THR A 229 14.17 4.82 11.73
C THR A 229 13.21 3.63 11.74
N LYS A 230 11.96 3.86 11.34
CA LYS A 230 10.91 2.84 11.29
C LYS A 230 11.04 1.91 10.10
N LYS A 231 10.80 0.61 10.34
CA LYS A 231 10.87 -0.43 9.31
C LYS A 231 9.73 -0.30 8.30
N LYS A 232 10.03 -0.55 7.03
CA LYS A 232 9.07 -0.47 5.89
C LYS A 232 8.37 -1.79 5.58
N TYR A 233 8.60 -2.83 6.38
CA TYR A 233 7.98 -4.14 6.24
C TYR A 233 7.80 -4.78 7.62
N LEU A 234 6.91 -5.77 7.70
CA LEU A 234 6.67 -6.56 8.89
C LEU A 234 7.73 -7.65 9.02
N GLU A 235 8.40 -7.69 10.16
CA GLU A 235 9.26 -8.83 10.53
C GLU A 235 8.46 -10.12 10.58
N ASN A 236 9.15 -11.26 10.50
CA ASN A 236 8.47 -12.54 10.39
C ASN A 236 7.54 -12.85 11.58
N ASN A 237 7.98 -12.63 12.82
CA ASN A 237 7.15 -12.84 14.01
C ASN A 237 5.87 -11.99 13.94
N ILE A 238 6.02 -10.71 13.63
CA ILE A 238 4.90 -9.76 13.51
C ILE A 238 3.96 -10.21 12.39
N PHE A 239 4.49 -10.61 11.23
CA PHE A 239 3.72 -11.10 10.09
C PHE A 239 2.94 -12.39 10.43
N GLU A 240 3.55 -13.37 11.10
CA GLU A 240 2.89 -14.60 11.53
C GLU A 240 1.77 -14.32 12.53
N LYS A 241 2.07 -13.53 13.57
CA LYS A 241 1.12 -13.15 14.62
C LYS A 241 -0.11 -12.43 14.05
N THR A 242 0.11 -11.44 13.18
CA THR A 242 -0.96 -10.66 12.56
C THR A 242 -1.76 -11.47 11.55
N SER A 243 -1.10 -12.30 10.74
CA SER A 243 -1.78 -13.23 9.83
C SER A 243 -2.62 -14.27 10.57
N GLN A 244 -2.11 -14.85 11.67
CA GLN A 244 -2.85 -15.82 12.47
C GLN A 244 -4.07 -15.18 13.14
N LYS A 245 -3.89 -14.05 13.83
CA LYS A 245 -4.99 -13.35 14.52
C LYS A 245 -6.10 -12.94 13.56
N SER A 246 -5.74 -12.34 12.43
CA SER A 246 -6.74 -11.91 11.42
C SER A 246 -7.47 -13.10 10.81
N SER A 247 -6.78 -14.20 10.52
CA SER A 247 -7.39 -15.41 9.96
C SER A 247 -8.39 -16.05 10.93
N LEU A 248 -8.02 -16.17 12.21
CA LEU A 248 -8.91 -16.70 13.25
C LEU A 248 -10.17 -15.84 13.42
N VAL A 249 -10.05 -14.51 13.44
CA VAL A 249 -11.20 -13.59 13.54
C VAL A 249 -12.18 -13.77 12.38
N ILE A 250 -11.68 -13.90 11.15
CA ILE A 250 -12.52 -14.04 9.95
C ILE A 250 -13.28 -15.36 9.97
N VAL A 251 -12.57 -16.45 10.27
CA VAL A 251 -13.18 -17.79 10.31
C VAL A 251 -14.17 -17.90 11.46
N ASP A 252 -13.86 -17.36 12.64
CA ASP A 252 -14.77 -17.31 13.79
C ASP A 252 -16.07 -16.58 13.45
N PHE A 253 -15.97 -15.44 12.75
CA PHE A 253 -17.12 -14.69 12.27
C PHE A 253 -17.99 -15.49 11.27
N LEU A 254 -17.37 -16.11 10.26
CA LEU A 254 -18.11 -16.89 9.26
C LEU A 254 -18.78 -18.11 9.90
N LYS A 255 -18.08 -18.79 10.81
CA LYS A 255 -18.58 -19.96 11.53
C LYS A 255 -19.83 -19.63 12.36
N HIS A 256 -19.82 -18.53 13.11
CA HIS A 256 -20.97 -18.12 13.94
C HIS A 256 -22.18 -17.60 13.14
N LEU A 257 -21.97 -17.27 11.86
CA LEU A 257 -23.04 -16.96 10.92
C LEU A 257 -23.46 -18.16 10.07
N ASP A 258 -22.99 -19.37 10.39
CA ASP A 258 -23.23 -20.61 9.63
C ASP A 258 -22.92 -20.44 8.12
N GLU A 259 -21.91 -19.64 7.79
CA GLU A 259 -21.45 -19.40 6.42
C GLU A 259 -20.36 -20.41 6.04
N LYS A 260 -20.23 -20.69 4.74
CA LYS A 260 -19.24 -21.64 4.25
C LYS A 260 -17.82 -21.04 4.36
N VAL A 261 -16.95 -21.75 5.07
CA VAL A 261 -15.51 -21.43 5.20
C VAL A 261 -14.72 -22.19 4.14
N ALA A 262 -13.89 -21.49 3.37
CA ALA A 262 -13.01 -22.05 2.36
C ALA A 262 -11.67 -22.52 2.95
N ASP A 263 -11.12 -21.79 3.93
CA ASP A 263 -9.90 -22.16 4.64
C ASP A 263 -10.19 -23.17 5.76
N THR A 264 -10.18 -24.46 5.37
CA THR A 264 -10.40 -25.57 6.30
C THR A 264 -9.30 -25.67 7.36
N TYR A 265 -8.06 -25.27 7.03
CA TYR A 265 -6.95 -25.36 7.97
C TYR A 265 -7.12 -24.38 9.13
N THR A 266 -7.47 -23.12 8.83
CA THR A 266 -7.72 -22.13 9.88
C THR A 266 -8.96 -22.48 10.71
N LEU A 267 -10.00 -23.07 10.10
CA LEU A 267 -11.17 -23.57 10.82
C LEU A 267 -10.81 -24.64 11.85
N GLU A 268 -10.04 -25.64 11.45
CA GLU A 268 -9.58 -26.69 12.36
C GLU A 268 -8.67 -26.12 13.47
N CYS A 269 -7.83 -25.13 13.14
CA CYS A 269 -7.02 -24.43 14.14
C CYS A 269 -7.88 -23.63 15.13
N ALA A 270 -8.93 -22.93 14.68
CA ALA A 270 -9.84 -22.19 15.54
C ALA A 270 -10.57 -23.13 16.52
N ASP A 271 -10.98 -24.31 16.04
CA ASP A 271 -11.59 -25.36 16.85
C ASP A 271 -10.62 -25.92 17.89
N ALA A 272 -9.37 -26.20 17.48
CA ALA A 272 -8.34 -26.69 18.39
C ALA A 272 -7.98 -25.69 19.49
N LEU A 273 -7.94 -24.40 19.14
CA LEU A 273 -7.62 -23.31 20.08
C LEU A 273 -8.82 -22.85 20.92
N ASN A 274 -10.01 -23.42 20.71
CA ASN A 274 -11.27 -22.93 21.29
C ASN A 274 -11.45 -21.41 21.12
N TYR A 275 -11.09 -20.89 19.94
CA TYR A 275 -11.22 -19.47 19.64
C TYR A 275 -12.70 -19.10 19.48
N GLN A 276 -13.23 -18.28 20.38
CA GLN A 276 -14.67 -17.96 20.47
C GLN A 276 -14.91 -16.48 20.82
N GLU A 277 -14.33 -15.56 20.06
CA GLU A 277 -14.55 -14.11 20.29
C GLU A 277 -15.95 -13.69 19.84
N ALA A 278 -16.46 -14.24 18.73
CA ALA A 278 -17.82 -14.04 18.28
C ALA A 278 -18.87 -14.47 19.33
N ALA A 279 -18.65 -15.60 20.01
CA ALA A 279 -19.55 -16.09 21.05
C ALA A 279 -19.60 -15.15 22.27
N LYS A 280 -18.46 -14.56 22.67
CA LYS A 280 -18.40 -13.59 23.77
C LYS A 280 -19.28 -12.36 23.49
N CYS A 281 -19.36 -11.95 22.23
CA CYS A 281 -20.23 -10.87 21.78
C CYS A 281 -21.65 -11.33 21.42
N LYS A 282 -22.03 -12.59 21.71
CA LYS A 282 -23.34 -13.18 21.38
C LYS A 282 -23.71 -13.00 19.89
N LEU A 283 -22.71 -13.13 19.00
CA LEU A 283 -22.96 -13.06 17.56
C LEU A 283 -23.74 -14.30 17.10
N SER A 284 -24.84 -14.06 16.41
CA SER A 284 -25.65 -15.03 15.70
C SER A 284 -26.20 -14.41 14.42
N ARG A 285 -26.77 -15.21 13.52
CA ARG A 285 -27.50 -14.68 12.36
C ARG A 285 -28.58 -13.67 12.76
N GLU A 286 -29.29 -13.95 13.84
CA GLU A 286 -30.35 -13.08 14.35
C GLU A 286 -29.80 -11.75 14.88
N SER A 287 -28.78 -11.77 15.75
CA SER A 287 -28.20 -10.53 16.28
C SER A 287 -27.53 -9.69 15.19
N TYR A 288 -26.94 -10.35 14.18
CA TYR A 288 -26.41 -9.67 13.00
C TYR A 288 -27.50 -9.06 12.10
N ASP A 289 -28.60 -9.77 11.84
CA ASP A 289 -29.75 -9.24 11.09
C ASP A 289 -30.36 -8.02 11.78
N ILE A 290 -30.50 -8.07 13.11
CA ILE A 290 -30.96 -6.94 13.92
C ILE A 290 -30.01 -5.75 13.77
N TYR A 291 -28.70 -6.00 13.81
CA TYR A 291 -27.70 -4.97 13.58
C TYR A 291 -27.82 -4.36 12.17
N VAL A 292 -27.97 -5.18 11.12
CA VAL A 292 -28.18 -4.71 9.73
C VAL A 292 -29.45 -3.85 9.63
N ALA A 293 -30.56 -4.31 10.21
CA ALA A 293 -31.82 -3.62 10.19
C ALA A 293 -31.74 -2.25 10.89
N ILE A 294 -31.18 -2.17 12.11
CA ILE A 294 -30.99 -0.91 12.84
C ILE A 294 -30.12 0.06 12.03
N ARG A 295 -29.01 -0.42 11.47
CA ARG A 295 -28.07 0.40 10.69
C ARG A 295 -28.72 0.99 9.45
N LEU A 296 -29.45 0.19 8.68
CA LEU A 296 -30.18 0.65 7.49
C LEU A 296 -31.36 1.56 7.85
N GLY A 297 -32.16 1.19 8.86
CA GLY A 297 -33.28 1.99 9.35
C GLY A 297 -32.83 3.39 9.81
N SER A 298 -31.71 3.49 10.54
CA SER A 298 -31.16 4.78 10.98
C SER A 298 -30.77 5.72 9.84
N ARG A 299 -30.54 5.19 8.62
CA ARG A 299 -30.22 5.97 7.42
C ARG A 299 -31.42 6.22 6.50
N GLY A 300 -32.60 5.74 6.88
CA GLY A 300 -33.86 6.00 6.19
C GLY A 300 -34.30 4.93 5.18
N TYR A 301 -33.76 3.71 5.26
CA TYR A 301 -34.26 2.60 4.44
C TYR A 301 -35.64 2.14 4.93
N THR A 302 -36.52 1.79 4.00
CA THR A 302 -37.83 1.19 4.31
C THR A 302 -37.72 -0.32 4.47
N GLY A 303 -38.71 -0.97 5.08
CA GLY A 303 -38.64 -2.41 5.35
C GLY A 303 -38.46 -3.28 4.13
N ASN A 304 -39.21 -3.00 3.06
CA ASN A 304 -39.06 -3.68 1.77
C ASN A 304 -37.65 -3.54 1.17
N GLN A 305 -36.91 -2.48 1.53
CA GLN A 305 -35.53 -2.27 1.08
C GLN A 305 -34.50 -2.98 1.96
N ILE A 306 -34.84 -3.35 3.19
CA ILE A 306 -33.95 -4.00 4.15
C ILE A 306 -34.05 -5.52 4.04
N GLU A 307 -35.26 -6.06 3.83
CA GLU A 307 -35.53 -7.50 3.73
C GLU A 307 -34.54 -8.29 2.86
N PRO A 308 -34.10 -7.80 1.66
CA PRO A 308 -33.15 -8.53 0.82
C PRO A 308 -31.76 -8.73 1.45
N PHE A 309 -31.44 -8.00 2.51
CA PHE A 309 -30.12 -8.02 3.17
C PHE A 309 -30.11 -8.82 4.47
N LEU A 310 -31.25 -9.34 4.91
CA LEU A 310 -31.38 -10.17 6.10
C LEU A 310 -31.25 -11.66 5.76
N TYR A 311 -30.68 -12.45 6.67
CA TYR A 311 -30.72 -13.91 6.57
C TYR A 311 -32.14 -14.45 6.75
N SER A 312 -32.92 -13.87 7.67
CA SER A 312 -34.29 -14.29 7.95
C SER A 312 -35.16 -13.09 8.31
N PRO A 313 -36.14 -12.71 7.46
CA PRO A 313 -37.01 -11.58 7.75
C PRO A 313 -37.94 -11.92 8.92
N ASN A 314 -37.70 -11.30 10.08
CA ASN A 314 -38.55 -11.45 11.26
C ASN A 314 -39.62 -10.34 11.26
N PRO A 315 -40.93 -10.68 11.26
CA PRO A 315 -42.03 -9.72 11.35
C PRO A 315 -41.94 -8.79 12.58
N GLU A 316 -41.30 -9.26 13.65
CA GLU A 316 -41.19 -8.53 14.91
C GLU A 316 -40.31 -7.27 14.84
N TYR A 317 -39.46 -7.14 13.82
CA TYR A 317 -38.63 -5.95 13.63
C TYR A 317 -39.45 -4.74 13.18
N TRP A 318 -40.62 -4.96 12.57
CA TRP A 318 -41.41 -3.93 11.91
C TRP A 318 -42.43 -3.30 12.84
N SER A 319 -42.62 -1.98 12.69
CA SER A 319 -43.60 -1.22 13.47
C SER A 319 -45.02 -1.57 13.01
N PRO A 320 -45.89 -2.05 13.92
CA PRO A 320 -47.30 -2.27 13.60
C PRO A 320 -48.06 -0.95 13.37
N GLN A 321 -47.52 0.18 13.84
CA GLN A 321 -48.15 1.50 13.78
C GLN A 321 -47.75 2.29 12.53
N ARG A 322 -46.56 2.01 11.96
CA ARG A 322 -46.05 2.63 10.74
C ARG A 322 -45.63 1.54 9.76
N ALA A 323 -46.51 1.25 8.80
CA ALA A 323 -46.27 0.24 7.79
C ALA A 323 -44.93 0.50 7.06
N GLY A 324 -44.05 -0.51 7.06
CA GLY A 324 -42.75 -0.44 6.39
C GLY A 324 -41.64 0.31 7.14
N MET A 325 -41.85 0.70 8.40
CA MET A 325 -40.79 1.26 9.26
C MET A 325 -40.36 0.27 10.34
N LEU A 326 -39.09 0.33 10.75
CA LEU A 326 -38.58 -0.43 11.90
C LEU A 326 -39.15 0.09 13.22
N LYS A 327 -39.27 -0.79 14.21
CA LYS A 327 -39.43 -0.40 15.61
C LYS A 327 -38.19 0.34 16.09
N ASP A 328 -38.32 1.10 17.18
CA ASP A 328 -37.18 1.81 17.77
C ASP A 328 -36.08 0.84 18.21
N LYS A 329 -34.81 1.26 18.13
CA LYS A 329 -33.64 0.43 18.49
C LYS A 329 -33.80 -0.24 19.85
N GLU A 330 -34.21 0.53 20.87
CA GLU A 330 -34.42 0.00 22.22
C GLU A 330 -35.55 -1.03 22.28
N ALA A 331 -36.61 -0.86 21.49
CA ALA A 331 -37.71 -1.80 21.44
C ALA A 331 -37.29 -3.11 20.76
N ILE A 332 -36.51 -3.05 19.67
CA ILE A 332 -36.00 -4.24 18.99
C ILE A 332 -35.05 -5.00 19.92
N CYS A 333 -34.04 -4.33 20.48
CA CYS A 333 -33.08 -4.99 21.38
C CYS A 333 -33.76 -5.62 22.62
N LYS A 334 -34.80 -4.97 23.18
CA LYS A 334 -35.56 -5.53 24.32
C LYS A 334 -36.46 -6.71 23.94
N LEU A 335 -36.97 -6.74 22.71
CA LEU A 335 -37.85 -7.81 22.23
C LEU A 335 -37.05 -9.07 21.85
N THR A 336 -35.85 -8.88 21.32
CA THR A 336 -35.02 -9.97 20.78
C THR A 336 -33.88 -10.40 21.72
N ASP A 337 -33.77 -9.78 22.90
CA ASP A 337 -32.66 -9.97 23.86
C ASP A 337 -31.26 -9.80 23.22
N ALA A 338 -31.18 -9.00 22.15
CA ALA A 338 -29.96 -8.82 21.36
C ALA A 338 -29.05 -7.78 22.02
N ASP A 339 -27.89 -8.24 22.48
CA ASP A 339 -26.88 -7.44 23.19
C ASP A 339 -25.97 -6.68 22.22
N LEU A 340 -26.49 -5.62 21.60
CA LEU A 340 -25.74 -4.77 20.67
C LEU A 340 -24.99 -3.64 21.40
N ASN A 341 -24.01 -4.06 22.22
CA ASN A 341 -23.14 -3.18 22.99
C ASN A 341 -21.91 -2.71 22.19
N ASP A 342 -21.04 -1.92 22.82
CA ASP A 342 -19.81 -1.44 22.19
C ASP A 342 -18.86 -2.59 21.81
N ASP A 343 -18.85 -3.69 22.57
CA ASP A 343 -18.05 -4.87 22.27
C ASP A 343 -18.47 -5.54 20.96
N PHE A 344 -19.78 -5.64 20.69
CA PHE A 344 -20.31 -6.11 19.42
C PHE A 344 -19.83 -5.22 18.26
N TYR A 345 -19.91 -3.89 18.42
CA TYR A 345 -19.45 -2.95 17.40
C TYR A 345 -17.94 -3.05 17.16
N ASN A 346 -17.16 -3.18 18.23
CA ASN A 346 -15.71 -3.34 18.18
C ASN A 346 -15.33 -4.65 17.48
N TYR A 347 -16.04 -5.74 17.77
CA TYR A 347 -15.84 -7.03 17.11
C TYR A 347 -16.14 -6.96 15.61
N ILE A 348 -17.27 -6.39 15.19
CA ILE A 348 -17.60 -6.23 13.76
C ILE A 348 -16.57 -5.33 13.05
N SER A 349 -16.06 -4.30 13.75
CA SER A 349 -14.98 -3.44 13.23
C SER A 349 -13.65 -4.19 13.11
N LEU A 350 -13.34 -5.05 14.07
CA LEU A 350 -12.16 -5.92 14.05
C LEU A 350 -12.23 -6.91 12.88
N VAL A 351 -13.39 -7.53 12.63
CA VAL A 351 -13.60 -8.42 11.47
C VAL A 351 -13.38 -7.66 10.16
N ASN A 352 -13.96 -6.45 10.04
CA ASN A 352 -13.74 -5.60 8.86
C ASN A 352 -12.25 -5.32 8.62
N ASN A 353 -11.54 -4.87 9.66
CA ASN A 353 -10.14 -4.47 9.52
C ASN A 353 -9.24 -5.69 9.29
N SER A 354 -9.54 -6.84 9.90
CA SER A 354 -8.84 -8.11 9.71
C SER A 354 -8.97 -8.62 8.28
N ALA A 355 -10.19 -8.64 7.74
CA ALA A 355 -10.44 -9.08 6.37
C ALA A 355 -9.76 -8.16 5.34
N LEU A 356 -9.79 -6.85 5.58
CA LEU A 356 -9.06 -5.89 4.76
C LEU A 356 -7.54 -6.10 4.83
N TYR A 357 -7.00 -6.37 6.02
CA TYR A 357 -5.58 -6.67 6.21
C TYR A 357 -5.18 -7.92 5.41
N ILE A 358 -5.93 -9.03 5.53
CA ILE A 358 -5.67 -10.28 4.80
C ILE A 358 -5.63 -10.03 3.28
N ILE A 359 -6.66 -9.35 2.74
CA ILE A 359 -6.71 -9.05 1.31
C ILE A 359 -5.49 -8.21 0.91
N ALA A 360 -5.18 -7.13 1.63
CA ALA A 360 -4.07 -6.24 1.29
C ALA A 360 -2.70 -6.92 1.42
N GLN A 361 -2.49 -7.72 2.48
CA GLN A 361 -1.23 -8.39 2.80
C GLN A 361 -0.92 -9.54 1.84
N TYR A 362 -1.90 -10.39 1.51
CA TYR A 362 -1.66 -11.56 0.66
C TYR A 362 -1.78 -11.29 -0.84
N THR A 363 -2.49 -10.24 -1.26
CA THR A 363 -2.49 -9.81 -2.67
C THR A 363 -1.35 -8.86 -2.99
N GLY A 364 -0.88 -8.08 -2.01
CA GLY A 364 0.10 -7.02 -2.20
C GLY A 364 -0.39 -5.92 -3.15
N MET A 365 -1.71 -5.77 -3.34
CA MET A 365 -2.31 -4.81 -4.26
C MET A 365 -1.92 -3.36 -3.93
N ARG A 366 -1.86 -2.52 -4.96
CA ARG A 366 -1.64 -1.07 -4.75
C ARG A 366 -2.90 -0.47 -4.13
N PRO A 367 -2.80 0.61 -3.33
CA PRO A 367 -3.98 1.27 -2.74
C PRO A 367 -5.05 1.66 -3.75
N SER A 368 -4.64 2.10 -4.95
CA SER A 368 -5.57 2.42 -6.02
C SER A 368 -6.35 1.18 -6.48
N GLU A 369 -5.71 0.03 -6.58
CA GLU A 369 -6.35 -1.22 -7.01
C GLU A 369 -7.27 -1.77 -5.91
N LEU A 370 -6.81 -1.75 -4.66
CA LEU A 370 -7.61 -2.12 -3.49
C LEU A 370 -8.90 -1.29 -3.42
N SER A 371 -8.80 0.02 -3.68
CA SER A 371 -9.96 0.93 -3.72
C SER A 371 -10.88 0.68 -4.92
N GLY A 372 -10.46 -0.12 -5.90
CA GLY A 372 -11.21 -0.43 -7.11
C GLY A 372 -11.91 -1.80 -7.07
N ILE A 373 -11.83 -2.55 -5.98
CA ILE A 373 -12.47 -3.87 -5.86
C ILE A 373 -13.98 -3.70 -5.67
N PRO A 374 -14.83 -4.21 -6.59
CA PRO A 374 -16.28 -4.16 -6.42
C PRO A 374 -16.73 -5.13 -5.31
N SER A 375 -17.81 -4.80 -4.61
CA SER A 375 -18.35 -5.67 -3.56
C SER A 375 -18.97 -6.94 -4.13
N ALA A 376 -19.64 -6.85 -5.28
CA ALA A 376 -20.21 -7.97 -6.02
C ALA A 376 -19.35 -8.34 -7.24
N GLY A 377 -19.23 -9.65 -7.51
CA GLY A 377 -18.57 -10.16 -8.73
C GLY A 377 -17.04 -10.00 -8.78
N CYS A 378 -16.39 -9.72 -7.64
CA CYS A 378 -14.93 -9.56 -7.58
C CYS A 378 -14.15 -10.89 -7.56
N LEU A 379 -14.79 -12.01 -7.24
CA LEU A 379 -14.17 -13.33 -7.28
C LEU A 379 -14.46 -14.00 -8.63
N THR A 380 -13.41 -14.46 -9.29
CA THR A 380 -13.49 -15.23 -10.55
C THR A 380 -12.59 -16.44 -10.46
N THR A 381 -12.96 -17.54 -11.12
CA THR A 381 -12.12 -18.74 -11.19
C THR A 381 -11.46 -18.80 -12.55
N ASN A 382 -10.18 -19.16 -12.61
CA ASN A 382 -9.50 -19.40 -13.88
C ASN A 382 -9.79 -20.82 -14.42
N GLU A 383 -9.31 -21.11 -15.62
CA GLU A 383 -9.45 -22.43 -16.28
C GLU A 383 -8.82 -23.58 -15.47
N PHE A 384 -7.92 -23.27 -14.55
CA PHE A 384 -7.22 -24.23 -13.68
C PHE A 384 -7.87 -24.39 -12.30
N GLY A 385 -9.04 -23.77 -12.04
CA GLY A 385 -9.75 -23.89 -10.77
C GLY A 385 -9.22 -22.98 -9.64
N HIS A 386 -8.29 -22.06 -9.91
CA HIS A 386 -7.79 -21.11 -8.93
C HIS A 386 -8.68 -19.87 -8.83
N ASN A 387 -8.98 -19.45 -7.61
CA ASN A 387 -9.73 -18.24 -7.33
C ASN A 387 -8.86 -16.99 -7.51
N LEU A 388 -9.45 -15.96 -8.11
CA LEU A 388 -8.80 -14.70 -8.45
C LEU A 388 -9.68 -13.51 -8.07
N ILE A 389 -9.09 -12.48 -7.47
CA ILE A 389 -9.74 -11.18 -7.25
C ILE A 389 -9.56 -10.30 -8.48
N THR A 390 -10.64 -9.66 -8.94
CA THR A 390 -10.66 -8.62 -9.98
C THR A 390 -10.83 -7.23 -9.36
N SER A 391 -10.10 -6.24 -9.88
CA SER A 391 -10.34 -4.81 -9.61
C SER A 391 -10.81 -4.10 -10.87
N ASN A 392 -11.59 -3.02 -10.70
CA ASN A 392 -11.93 -2.13 -11.79
C ASN A 392 -10.68 -1.34 -12.21
N ILE A 393 -10.36 -1.36 -13.51
CA ILE A 393 -9.14 -0.79 -14.08
C ILE A 393 -9.17 0.74 -13.96
N ILE A 394 -8.37 1.29 -13.04
CA ILE A 394 -8.27 2.75 -12.85
C ILE A 394 -7.18 3.38 -13.73
N LYS A 395 -6.24 2.57 -14.26
CA LYS A 395 -5.04 3.10 -14.95
C LYS A 395 -5.09 3.10 -16.48
N GLY A 396 -6.25 2.85 -17.09
CA GLY A 396 -6.52 3.12 -18.51
C GLY A 396 -5.46 2.61 -19.50
N LYS A 397 -4.68 1.59 -19.14
CA LYS A 397 -3.80 0.94 -20.08
C LYS A 397 -4.62 -0.13 -20.76
N GLU A 398 -4.78 -0.02 -22.07
CA GLU A 398 -5.23 -1.15 -22.88
C GLU A 398 -4.39 -2.37 -22.49
N ASN A 399 -5.09 -3.44 -22.14
CA ASN A 399 -4.48 -4.71 -21.77
C ASN A 399 -3.54 -5.12 -22.90
N TYR A 400 -2.22 -5.00 -22.69
CA TYR A 400 -1.24 -5.60 -23.58
C TYR A 400 -1.45 -7.13 -23.53
N GLY A 401 -2.23 -7.66 -24.47
CA GLY A 401 -2.22 -9.05 -24.91
C GLY A 401 -2.73 -10.13 -23.95
N GLY A 402 -3.70 -9.88 -23.06
CA GLY A 402 -4.37 -10.92 -22.26
C GLY A 402 -3.51 -11.64 -21.19
N LEU A 403 -2.18 -11.52 -21.27
CA LEU A 403 -1.19 -12.11 -20.36
C LEU A 403 -1.10 -11.39 -19.00
N PHE A 404 -1.56 -10.14 -18.91
CA PHE A 404 -1.48 -9.30 -17.72
C PHE A 404 -2.86 -8.79 -17.30
N GLY A 405 -3.83 -9.71 -17.17
CA GLY A 405 -5.16 -9.36 -16.66
C GLY A 405 -5.07 -8.73 -15.27
N ASP A 406 -6.00 -7.81 -14.98
CA ASP A 406 -6.06 -7.16 -13.67
C ASP A 406 -6.64 -8.08 -12.58
N LYS A 407 -5.97 -9.21 -12.37
CA LYS A 407 -6.35 -10.29 -11.45
C LYS A 407 -5.24 -10.58 -10.44
N TRP A 408 -5.63 -10.99 -9.24
CA TRP A 408 -4.72 -11.39 -8.16
C TRP A 408 -5.14 -12.74 -7.60
N ALA A 409 -4.17 -13.59 -7.26
CA ALA A 409 -4.46 -14.88 -6.63
C ALA A 409 -5.19 -14.70 -5.29
N ALA A 410 -6.29 -15.43 -5.12
CA ALA A 410 -7.07 -15.49 -3.90
C ALA A 410 -6.94 -16.88 -3.27
N ILE A 411 -6.04 -16.99 -2.29
CA ILE A 411 -5.91 -18.18 -1.45
C ILE A 411 -7.17 -18.36 -0.58
N PRO A 412 -7.43 -19.54 0.01
CA PRO A 412 -8.67 -19.81 0.74
C PRO A 412 -9.04 -18.75 1.79
N ILE A 413 -8.10 -18.31 2.63
CA ILE A 413 -8.38 -17.26 3.63
C ILE A 413 -8.69 -15.89 3.01
N VAL A 414 -8.17 -15.60 1.82
CA VAL A 414 -8.51 -14.38 1.07
C VAL A 414 -9.92 -14.48 0.50
N VAL A 415 -10.37 -15.66 0.08
CA VAL A 415 -11.77 -15.89 -0.31
C VAL A 415 -12.71 -15.67 0.88
N ASP A 416 -12.37 -16.22 2.04
CA ASP A 416 -13.13 -16.03 3.28
C ASP A 416 -13.15 -14.57 3.71
N ALA A 417 -12.04 -13.85 3.60
CA ALA A 417 -11.97 -12.41 3.85
C ALA A 417 -12.90 -11.61 2.92
N VAL A 418 -12.97 -11.97 1.63
CA VAL A 418 -13.90 -11.35 0.68
C VAL A 418 -15.34 -11.63 1.07
N HIS A 419 -15.68 -12.87 1.42
CA HIS A 419 -17.03 -13.23 1.87
C HIS A 419 -17.42 -12.49 3.16
N ALA A 420 -16.52 -12.42 4.15
CA ALA A 420 -16.75 -11.67 5.39
C ALA A 420 -17.02 -10.19 5.11
N LEU A 421 -16.25 -9.56 4.20
CA LEU A 421 -16.51 -8.19 3.78
C LEU A 421 -17.83 -8.03 3.00
N GLN A 422 -18.23 -9.01 2.20
CA GLN A 422 -19.53 -9.00 1.50
C GLN A 422 -20.69 -9.07 2.49
N ILE A 423 -20.58 -9.89 3.54
CA ILE A 423 -21.55 -9.97 4.64
C ILE A 423 -21.60 -8.64 5.38
N ILE A 424 -20.45 -8.07 5.76
CA ILE A 424 -20.34 -6.74 6.38
C ILE A 424 -20.94 -5.66 5.48
N ASN A 425 -20.81 -5.78 4.16
CA ASN A 425 -21.33 -4.80 3.23
C ASN A 425 -22.87 -4.77 3.18
N ARG A 426 -23.57 -5.79 3.72
CA ARG A 426 -25.05 -5.80 3.82
C ARG A 426 -25.61 -4.59 4.57
N PHE A 427 -24.94 -4.12 5.64
CA PHE A 427 -25.38 -2.89 6.33
C PHE A 427 -24.70 -1.62 5.80
N LYS A 428 -23.59 -1.72 5.07
CA LYS A 428 -22.88 -0.55 4.51
C LYS A 428 -23.53 -0.05 3.22
N GLN A 429 -24.03 -0.98 2.40
CA GLN A 429 -24.61 -0.71 1.09
C GLN A 429 -23.65 0.06 0.16
N ASN A 430 -22.37 -0.35 0.16
CA ASN A 430 -21.34 0.26 -0.66
C ASN A 430 -21.05 -0.62 -1.91
N PRO A 431 -20.96 -0.05 -3.13
CA PRO A 431 -20.55 -0.78 -4.33
C PRO A 431 -19.09 -1.28 -4.28
N TYR A 432 -18.26 -0.75 -3.39
CA TYR A 432 -16.88 -1.16 -3.21
C TYR A 432 -16.71 -2.08 -2.01
N LEU A 433 -15.92 -3.14 -2.18
CA LEU A 433 -15.64 -4.12 -1.12
C LEU A 433 -14.90 -3.45 0.06
N LEU A 434 -13.88 -2.65 -0.25
CA LEU A 434 -13.12 -1.90 0.74
C LEU A 434 -13.70 -0.50 0.91
N SER A 435 -14.44 -0.33 1.99
CA SER A 435 -15.16 0.89 2.33
C SER A 435 -15.12 1.16 3.84
N ASN A 436 -15.46 2.39 4.23
CA ASN A 436 -15.58 2.75 5.64
C ASN A 436 -16.74 1.99 6.32
N MET A 437 -16.83 2.08 7.64
CA MET A 437 -17.91 1.45 8.42
C MET A 437 -19.24 2.22 8.36
N ASN A 438 -19.40 3.21 7.49
CA ASN A 438 -20.61 4.01 7.39
C ASN A 438 -21.64 3.36 6.46
N THR A 439 -22.91 3.52 6.81
CA THR A 439 -24.04 3.09 5.98
C THR A 439 -24.41 4.22 5.02
N MET A 440 -24.52 3.88 3.73
CA MET A 440 -24.95 4.81 2.68
C MET A 440 -26.42 5.20 2.84
N HIS A 441 -26.85 6.30 2.21
CA HIS A 441 -28.27 6.62 2.11
C HIS A 441 -28.92 5.84 0.95
N PRO A 442 -30.23 5.51 1.06
CA PRO A 442 -30.95 4.84 -0.01
C PRO A 442 -30.91 5.69 -1.28
N GLY A 443 -30.63 5.05 -2.42
CA GLY A 443 -30.61 5.71 -3.73
C GLY A 443 -29.43 6.65 -3.99
N ALA A 444 -28.37 6.61 -3.18
CA ALA A 444 -27.19 7.47 -3.34
C ALA A 444 -25.90 6.76 -3.84
N PRO A 445 -25.94 5.92 -4.90
CA PRO A 445 -24.73 5.23 -5.39
C PRO A 445 -23.69 6.20 -5.96
N ALA A 446 -24.10 7.37 -6.45
CA ALA A 446 -23.19 8.40 -6.98
C ALA A 446 -22.26 9.00 -5.91
N ASN A 447 -22.65 8.93 -4.64
CA ASN A 447 -21.85 9.43 -3.51
C ASN A 447 -21.02 8.32 -2.84
N ALA A 448 -21.12 7.08 -3.35
CA ALA A 448 -20.36 5.97 -2.83
C ALA A 448 -18.88 6.19 -3.06
N ASN A 449 -18.12 6.09 -1.98
CA ASN A 449 -16.67 6.23 -2.02
C ASN A 449 -16.04 4.95 -1.53
N SER A 450 -15.05 4.47 -2.27
CA SER A 450 -14.10 3.48 -1.77
C SER A 450 -13.15 4.12 -0.75
N LEU A 451 -12.43 3.25 -0.04
CA LEU A 451 -11.46 3.67 0.94
C LEU A 451 -10.28 4.39 0.28
N SER A 452 -9.92 5.57 0.78
CA SER A 452 -8.70 6.28 0.38
C SER A 452 -7.47 5.62 0.99
N GLY A 453 -6.27 5.95 0.50
CA GLY A 453 -5.00 5.43 1.00
C GLY A 453 -4.80 5.76 2.47
N ASN A 454 -5.19 6.97 2.91
CA ASN A 454 -5.14 7.35 4.32
C ASN A 454 -6.19 6.58 5.15
N GLY A 455 -7.39 6.36 4.60
CA GLY A 455 -8.40 5.52 5.25
C GLY A 455 -7.93 4.07 5.41
N LEU A 456 -7.22 3.54 4.41
CA LEU A 456 -6.60 2.23 4.43
C LEU A 456 -5.51 2.14 5.50
N THR A 457 -4.63 3.14 5.56
CA THR A 457 -3.63 3.24 6.65
C THR A 457 -4.29 3.23 8.02
N HIS A 458 -5.37 4.00 8.22
CA HIS A 458 -6.07 4.06 9.50
C HIS A 458 -6.68 2.71 9.89
N GLN A 459 -7.35 2.01 8.97
CA GLN A 459 -7.94 0.70 9.24
C GLN A 459 -6.89 -0.38 9.51
N ILE A 460 -5.77 -0.37 8.77
CA ILE A 460 -4.64 -1.27 9.03
C ILE A 460 -4.05 -0.98 10.41
N CYS A 461 -3.81 0.29 10.73
CA CYS A 461 -3.26 0.68 12.03
C CYS A 461 -4.18 0.28 13.20
N ALA A 462 -5.49 0.47 13.05
CA ALA A 462 -6.47 0.05 14.05
C ALA A 462 -6.44 -1.47 14.29
N PHE A 463 -6.32 -2.28 13.25
CA PHE A 463 -6.14 -3.72 13.41
C PHE A 463 -4.79 -4.07 14.06
N LEU A 464 -3.69 -3.45 13.61
CA LEU A 464 -2.37 -3.74 14.15
C LEU A 464 -2.26 -3.36 15.63
N ALA A 465 -2.93 -2.29 16.06
CA ALA A 465 -2.99 -1.90 17.47
C ALA A 465 -3.71 -2.93 18.36
N GLU A 466 -4.67 -3.67 17.81
CA GLU A 466 -5.35 -4.78 18.50
C GLU A 466 -4.49 -6.06 18.51
N ALA A 467 -3.65 -6.25 17.49
CA ALA A 467 -2.86 -7.46 17.33
C ALA A 467 -1.45 -7.39 17.93
N LEU A 468 -0.88 -6.18 18.09
CA LEU A 468 0.52 -5.97 18.47
C LEU A 468 0.66 -5.17 19.76
N THR A 469 1.82 -5.32 20.40
CA THR A 469 2.22 -4.46 21.52
C THR A 469 2.58 -3.05 21.01
N PHE A 470 2.57 -2.07 21.92
CA PHE A 470 2.91 -0.68 21.58
C PHE A 470 4.32 -0.55 20.97
N GLU A 471 5.30 -1.26 21.52
CA GLU A 471 6.69 -1.25 21.04
C GLU A 471 6.82 -1.84 19.62
N GLU A 472 6.16 -2.98 19.37
CA GLU A 472 6.09 -3.60 18.03
C GLU A 472 5.48 -2.63 17.02
N LEU A 473 4.37 -1.97 17.39
CA LEU A 473 3.66 -1.03 16.52
C LEU A 473 4.48 0.23 16.21
N GLU A 474 5.19 0.78 17.21
CA GLU A 474 5.98 2.00 17.05
C GLU A 474 7.17 1.80 16.09
N SER A 475 7.72 0.58 16.06
CA SER A 475 8.85 0.20 15.21
C SER A 475 8.54 0.19 13.70
N ILE A 476 7.26 0.19 13.30
CA ILE A 476 6.82 0.02 11.92
C ILE A 476 6.29 1.33 11.32
N ASP A 477 6.70 1.65 10.09
CA ASP A 477 6.11 2.73 9.29
C ASP A 477 4.85 2.18 8.60
N ILE A 478 3.67 2.35 9.21
CA ILE A 478 2.44 1.75 8.72
C ILE A 478 1.92 2.50 7.50
N SER A 479 1.88 1.80 6.38
CA SER A 479 1.24 2.23 5.15
C SER A 479 0.75 1.02 4.36
N PRO A 480 -0.17 1.20 3.40
CA PRO A 480 -0.53 0.12 2.49
C PRO A 480 0.65 -0.44 1.69
N TYR A 481 1.69 0.38 1.45
CA TYR A 481 2.91 -0.06 0.78
C TYR A 481 3.75 -0.96 1.68
N THR A 482 3.66 -0.80 3.01
CA THR A 482 4.32 -1.66 4.00
C THR A 482 3.87 -3.11 3.85
N LEU A 483 2.57 -3.35 3.68
CA LEU A 483 2.03 -4.70 3.46
C LEU A 483 2.55 -5.33 2.17
N ARG A 484 2.65 -4.52 1.11
CA ARG A 484 3.21 -4.94 -0.18
C ARG A 484 4.71 -5.27 -0.10
N HIS A 485 5.49 -4.48 0.63
CA HIS A 485 6.90 -4.78 0.90
C HIS A 485 7.04 -6.04 1.75
N SER A 486 6.18 -6.21 2.74
CA SER A 486 6.13 -7.40 3.60
C SER A 486 5.85 -8.66 2.78
N LEU A 487 4.89 -8.61 1.85
CA LEU A 487 4.62 -9.75 0.97
C LEU A 487 5.82 -10.10 0.11
N ALA A 488 6.49 -9.10 -0.48
CA ALA A 488 7.69 -9.33 -1.29
C ALA A 488 8.81 -9.99 -0.47
N HIS A 489 9.04 -9.50 0.76
CA HIS A 489 10.01 -10.07 1.70
C HIS A 489 9.66 -11.53 2.05
N GLN A 490 8.40 -11.82 2.39
CA GLN A 490 7.97 -13.18 2.74
C GLN A 490 8.03 -14.15 1.55
N MET A 491 7.66 -13.71 0.34
CA MET A 491 7.82 -14.54 -0.87
C MET A 491 9.29 -14.84 -1.15
N PHE A 492 10.17 -13.84 -0.95
CA PHE A 492 11.60 -14.03 -1.12
C PHE A 492 12.18 -15.01 -0.07
N ARG A 493 11.79 -14.86 1.19
CA ARG A 493 12.14 -15.78 2.28
C ARG A 493 11.66 -17.21 2.01
N ALA A 494 10.48 -17.36 1.39
CA ALA A 494 9.97 -18.63 0.90
C ALA A 494 10.65 -19.13 -0.40
N SER A 495 11.74 -18.48 -0.85
CA SER A 495 12.49 -18.82 -2.06
C SER A 495 11.65 -18.81 -3.35
N VAL A 496 10.61 -17.97 -3.40
CA VAL A 496 9.82 -17.77 -4.62
C VAL A 496 10.66 -16.98 -5.62
N GLY A 497 10.77 -17.49 -6.85
CA GLY A 497 11.57 -16.85 -7.90
C GLY A 497 11.15 -15.41 -8.20
N LEU A 498 12.13 -14.53 -8.43
CA LEU A 498 11.92 -13.11 -8.75
C LEU A 498 10.91 -12.85 -9.89
N PRO A 499 10.84 -13.68 -10.97
CA PRO A 499 9.80 -13.53 -12.00
C PRO A 499 8.37 -13.63 -11.45
N PHE A 500 8.13 -14.55 -10.51
CA PHE A 500 6.80 -14.75 -9.88
C PHE A 500 6.45 -13.60 -8.93
N ILE A 501 7.42 -13.14 -8.12
CA ILE A 501 7.23 -11.96 -7.27
C ILE A 501 6.90 -10.74 -8.14
N SER A 502 7.64 -10.55 -9.23
CA SER A 502 7.41 -9.47 -10.19
C SER A 502 6.04 -9.56 -10.88
N PHE A 503 5.57 -10.78 -11.14
CA PHE A 503 4.25 -11.04 -11.71
C PHE A 503 3.13 -10.70 -10.71
N GLN A 504 3.18 -11.24 -9.48
CA GLN A 504 2.21 -10.97 -8.42
C GLN A 504 2.09 -9.47 -8.13
N LEU A 505 3.22 -8.77 -8.12
CA LEU A 505 3.28 -7.34 -7.89
C LEU A 505 3.00 -6.51 -9.16
N LYS A 506 2.75 -7.11 -10.32
CA LYS A 506 2.45 -6.42 -11.60
C LYS A 506 3.52 -5.41 -12.01
N HIS A 507 4.76 -5.87 -12.11
CA HIS A 507 5.89 -5.09 -12.59
C HIS A 507 6.53 -5.64 -13.88
N PHE A 508 5.97 -6.70 -14.46
CA PHE A 508 6.52 -7.37 -15.64
C PHE A 508 6.41 -6.54 -16.95
N GLY A 509 5.46 -5.61 -17.05
CA GLY A 509 5.23 -4.83 -18.29
C GLY A 509 6.40 -3.94 -18.74
N ASN A 510 7.41 -3.73 -17.89
CA ASN A 510 8.62 -2.98 -18.23
C ASN A 510 9.82 -3.91 -18.56
N LEU A 511 9.67 -5.23 -18.47
CA LEU A 511 10.67 -6.23 -18.89
C LEU A 511 10.54 -6.55 -20.39
N VAL A 512 9.34 -6.49 -20.94
CA VAL A 512 9.04 -6.92 -22.32
C VAL A 512 9.50 -5.89 -23.37
N GLY A 513 9.72 -4.63 -22.97
CA GLY A 513 10.21 -3.59 -23.88
C GLY A 513 11.70 -3.66 -24.24
N SER A 514 12.47 -4.54 -23.60
CA SER A 514 13.93 -4.62 -23.79
C SER A 514 14.47 -6.04 -23.72
N ILE A 515 13.77 -7.02 -24.31
CA ILE A 515 14.23 -8.43 -24.35
C ILE A 515 15.56 -8.60 -25.13
N ALA A 516 16.11 -7.55 -25.74
CA ALA A 516 17.43 -7.56 -26.39
C ALA A 516 18.61 -7.20 -25.45
N GLU A 517 18.39 -6.69 -24.24
CA GLU A 517 19.47 -6.41 -23.28
C GLU A 517 18.99 -6.74 -21.87
N ASN A 518 19.78 -7.48 -21.09
CA ASN A 518 19.55 -7.88 -19.69
C ASN A 518 19.31 -6.67 -18.75
N ARG A 519 18.19 -5.97 -18.86
CA ARG A 519 17.78 -4.87 -17.99
C ARG A 519 16.37 -5.15 -17.48
N PHE A 520 16.31 -5.66 -16.24
CA PHE A 520 15.07 -5.79 -15.48
C PHE A 520 14.46 -4.40 -15.20
N SER A 521 13.15 -4.33 -14.96
CA SER A 521 12.49 -3.04 -14.90
C SER A 521 12.90 -2.15 -13.73
N ALA A 522 13.20 -0.88 -14.03
CA ALA A 522 13.55 0.17 -13.05
C ALA A 522 12.50 0.36 -11.93
N THR A 523 11.25 -0.03 -12.16
CA THR A 523 10.16 0.13 -11.17
C THR A 523 9.84 -1.13 -10.39
N THR A 524 10.34 -2.32 -10.74
CA THR A 524 10.46 -3.44 -9.78
C THR A 524 11.69 -3.23 -8.90
N ILE A 525 12.73 -2.69 -9.53
CA ILE A 525 14.02 -2.27 -8.97
C ILE A 525 13.82 -1.32 -7.75
N ASP A 526 12.90 -0.35 -7.77
CA ASP A 526 12.72 0.53 -6.60
C ASP A 526 11.94 -0.09 -5.42
N TYR A 527 11.11 -1.12 -5.61
CA TYR A 527 10.37 -1.72 -4.50
C TYR A 527 11.23 -2.74 -3.78
N GLY A 528 11.63 -2.41 -2.55
CA GLY A 528 12.50 -3.26 -1.74
C GLY A 528 13.98 -3.08 -1.99
N GLU A 529 14.38 -1.94 -2.55
CA GLU A 529 15.79 -1.61 -2.86
C GLU A 529 16.47 -2.62 -3.82
N ILE A 530 15.66 -3.33 -4.63
CA ILE A 530 16.11 -4.34 -5.61
C ILE A 530 17.00 -3.73 -6.72
N GLY A 531 16.89 -2.43 -6.96
CA GLY A 531 17.69 -1.68 -7.90
C GLY A 531 19.09 -1.42 -7.42
N ILE A 532 19.25 -1.22 -6.12
CA ILE A 532 20.57 -1.09 -5.52
C ILE A 532 21.30 -2.44 -5.62
N ALA A 533 20.57 -3.56 -5.54
CA ALA A 533 21.12 -4.92 -5.67
C ALA A 533 21.54 -5.33 -7.10
N LEU A 534 21.04 -4.68 -8.17
CA LEU A 534 21.44 -4.98 -9.56
C LEU A 534 22.29 -3.88 -10.22
N THR A 535 22.23 -2.64 -9.73
CA THR A 535 22.89 -1.49 -10.38
C THR A 535 24.21 -1.07 -9.72
N SER A 536 24.58 -1.65 -8.57
CA SER A 536 25.86 -1.38 -7.90
C SER A 536 27.00 -2.23 -8.48
N GLY A 537 27.21 -2.10 -9.79
CA GLY A 537 28.49 -2.41 -10.43
C GLY A 537 29.54 -1.33 -10.20
N ASN A 538 29.24 -0.23 -9.50
CA ASN A 538 30.19 0.83 -9.15
C ASN A 538 29.69 1.67 -7.97
N GLY A 539 30.35 1.53 -6.82
CA GLY A 539 30.51 2.57 -5.78
C GLY A 539 29.28 3.11 -5.04
N LEU A 540 29.34 3.02 -3.71
CA LEU A 540 28.59 3.80 -2.70
C LEU A 540 27.18 3.32 -2.32
N SER A 541 27.10 2.15 -1.67
CA SER A 541 26.66 1.96 -0.27
C SER A 541 26.40 0.46 -0.08
N GLU A 542 27.32 -0.18 0.62
CA GLU A 542 27.17 -1.56 1.07
C GLU A 542 26.04 -1.63 2.11
N SER A 543 25.22 -2.70 2.09
CA SER A 543 24.40 -3.22 3.21
C SER A 543 22.89 -2.88 3.40
N SER A 544 22.04 -2.66 2.37
CA SER A 544 20.60 -2.40 2.64
C SER A 544 19.53 -3.05 1.75
N SER A 545 19.79 -4.15 1.02
CA SER A 545 18.70 -4.75 0.23
C SER A 545 17.81 -5.69 1.06
N LEU A 546 16.48 -5.64 0.90
CA LEU A 546 15.53 -6.60 1.52
C LEU A 546 15.89 -8.06 1.18
N ARG A 547 16.49 -8.26 0.01
CA ARG A 547 17.05 -9.55 -0.42
C ARG A 547 18.22 -9.96 0.45
N HIS A 548 19.19 -9.06 0.66
CA HIS A 548 20.33 -9.28 1.55
C HIS A 548 19.84 -9.55 2.97
N GLU A 549 18.85 -8.83 3.47
CA GLU A 549 18.26 -9.07 4.80
C GLU A 549 17.58 -10.45 4.89
N ALA A 550 16.83 -10.87 3.87
CA ALA A 550 16.21 -12.20 3.85
C ALA A 550 17.22 -13.34 3.63
N GLU A 551 18.25 -13.14 2.81
CA GLU A 551 19.37 -14.08 2.66
C GLU A 551 20.21 -14.14 3.95
N LYS A 552 20.40 -13.02 4.64
CA LYS A 552 21.07 -12.94 5.94
C LYS A 552 20.24 -13.65 7.01
N GLU A 553 18.93 -13.43 7.04
CA GLU A 553 18.02 -14.16 7.94
C GLU A 553 18.11 -15.67 7.69
N LEU A 554 18.09 -16.10 6.43
CA LEU A 554 18.29 -17.50 6.05
C LEU A 554 19.63 -18.01 6.56
N VAL A 555 20.73 -17.31 6.26
CA VAL A 555 22.08 -17.71 6.70
C VAL A 555 22.20 -17.74 8.22
N ILE A 556 21.62 -16.78 8.95
CA ILE A 556 21.61 -16.79 10.42
C ILE A 556 20.85 -18.02 10.91
N ASN A 557 19.63 -18.25 10.43
CA ASN A 557 18.82 -19.40 10.84
C ASN A 557 19.50 -20.74 10.56
N THR A 558 20.28 -20.81 9.48
CA THR A 558 20.90 -22.02 8.97
C THR A 558 22.33 -22.23 9.50
N CYS A 559 23.08 -21.17 9.77
CA CYS A 559 24.52 -21.21 10.04
C CYS A 559 24.94 -20.58 11.39
N ASP A 560 24.01 -20.21 12.27
CA ASP A 560 24.36 -19.69 13.60
C ASP A 560 24.95 -20.80 14.50
N PRO A 561 26.22 -20.68 14.98
CA PRO A 561 26.82 -21.67 15.87
C PRO A 561 26.11 -21.84 17.22
N ASP A 562 25.33 -20.84 17.65
CA ASP A 562 24.51 -20.87 18.87
C ASP A 562 23.03 -21.17 18.56
N GLY A 563 22.70 -21.48 17.31
CA GLY A 563 21.37 -21.82 16.84
C GLY A 563 20.82 -23.13 17.42
N GLY A 564 19.50 -23.14 17.62
CA GLY A 564 18.74 -24.37 17.87
C GLY A 564 18.59 -25.17 16.57
N PHE A 565 19.14 -26.38 16.54
CA PHE A 565 19.12 -27.28 15.39
C PHE A 565 18.54 -28.63 15.82
N ALA A 566 17.68 -29.20 14.97
CA ALA A 566 17.03 -30.48 15.18
C ALA A 566 17.23 -31.40 13.95
N GLY A 567 17.22 -32.73 14.19
CA GLY A 567 17.48 -33.78 13.19
C GLY A 567 18.80 -34.53 13.41
N ASP A 568 18.97 -35.67 12.74
CA ASP A 568 20.11 -36.59 12.93
C ASP A 568 21.49 -35.94 12.70
N ASN A 569 21.57 -34.92 11.84
CA ASN A 569 22.81 -34.21 11.51
C ASN A 569 23.00 -32.90 12.30
N ALA A 570 22.14 -32.61 13.29
CA ALA A 570 22.16 -31.34 13.99
C ALA A 570 23.42 -31.13 14.85
N GLU A 571 23.88 -32.17 15.56
CA GLU A 571 25.06 -32.07 16.43
C GLU A 571 26.36 -31.92 15.65
N THR A 572 26.54 -32.72 14.61
CA THR A 572 27.67 -32.68 13.68
C THR A 572 27.75 -31.34 12.96
N HIS A 573 26.62 -30.82 12.50
CA HIS A 573 26.53 -29.49 11.89
C HIS A 573 26.91 -28.37 12.86
N ARG A 574 26.40 -28.41 14.11
CA ARG A 574 26.74 -27.44 15.16
C ARG A 574 28.24 -27.42 15.46
N VAL A 575 28.88 -28.59 15.56
CA VAL A 575 30.33 -28.69 15.80
C VAL A 575 31.13 -28.11 14.62
N MET A 576 30.69 -28.36 13.38
CA MET A 576 31.32 -27.81 12.18
C MET A 576 31.23 -26.28 12.14
N LEU A 577 30.04 -25.71 12.44
CA LEU A 577 29.82 -24.27 12.50
C LEU A 577 30.66 -23.62 13.60
N LYS A 578 30.71 -24.19 14.81
CA LYS A 578 31.55 -23.68 15.90
C LYS A 578 33.01 -23.60 15.50
N LYS A 579 33.53 -24.64 14.84
CA LYS A 579 34.91 -24.66 14.33
C LYS A 579 35.14 -23.62 13.23
N TYR A 580 34.17 -23.44 12.33
CA TYR A 580 34.23 -22.44 11.27
C TYR A 580 34.25 -21.01 11.83
N PHE A 581 33.33 -20.69 12.74
CA PHE A 581 33.23 -19.37 13.37
C PHE A 581 34.41 -19.07 14.30
N GLN A 582 34.94 -20.07 15.01
CA GLN A 582 36.09 -19.90 15.90
C GLN A 582 37.29 -19.27 15.18
N GLY A 583 37.61 -19.73 13.97
CA GLY A 583 38.73 -19.18 13.20
C GLY A 583 38.56 -17.71 12.79
N TYR A 584 37.33 -17.25 12.57
CA TYR A 584 37.03 -15.85 12.24
C TYR A 584 36.92 -14.96 13.49
N LEU A 585 36.36 -15.48 14.59
CA LEU A 585 36.29 -14.79 15.87
C LEU A 585 37.70 -14.55 16.45
N GLU A 586 38.61 -15.52 16.31
CA GLU A 586 40.02 -15.38 16.71
C GLU A 586 40.77 -14.33 15.87
N GLN A 587 40.31 -14.04 14.64
CA GLN A 587 40.84 -12.98 13.78
C GLN A 587 40.20 -11.60 14.05
N GLY A 588 39.29 -11.50 15.02
CA GLY A 588 38.67 -10.24 15.44
C GLY A 588 37.40 -9.84 14.67
N TYR A 589 36.83 -10.72 13.85
CA TYR A 589 35.53 -10.45 13.19
C TYR A 589 34.37 -10.67 14.15
N THR A 590 33.33 -9.84 14.03
CA THR A 590 32.06 -10.06 14.72
C THR A 590 31.22 -11.12 14.00
N LYS A 591 30.30 -11.77 14.71
CA LYS A 591 29.38 -12.77 14.10
C LYS A 591 28.55 -12.18 12.95
N ASP A 592 28.07 -10.95 13.11
CA ASP A 592 27.30 -10.25 12.08
C ASP A 592 28.11 -10.00 10.81
N GLU A 593 29.40 -9.64 10.93
CA GLU A 593 30.28 -9.47 9.77
C GLU A 593 30.56 -10.79 9.05
N ILE A 594 30.61 -11.90 9.78
CA ILE A 594 30.76 -13.24 9.19
C ILE A 594 29.51 -13.59 8.39
N PHE A 595 28.31 -13.39 8.96
CA PHE A 595 27.05 -13.62 8.24
C PHE A 595 26.92 -12.75 6.98
N ASP A 596 27.27 -11.45 7.07
CA ASP A 596 27.23 -10.56 5.91
C ASP A 596 28.20 -11.00 4.80
N ARG A 597 29.36 -11.56 5.16
CA ARG A 597 30.29 -12.14 4.18
C ARG A 597 29.78 -13.43 3.56
N MET A 598 29.13 -14.29 4.34
CA MET A 598 28.53 -15.54 3.82
C MET A 598 27.43 -15.24 2.79
N VAL A 599 26.62 -14.20 3.01
CA VAL A 599 25.63 -13.71 2.03
C VAL A 599 26.32 -13.16 0.78
N LYS A 600 27.35 -12.31 0.93
CA LYS A 600 28.13 -11.79 -0.22
C LYS A 600 28.77 -12.90 -1.07
N GLN A 601 29.10 -14.05 -0.48
CA GLN A 601 29.68 -15.20 -1.18
C GLN A 601 28.61 -16.14 -1.79
N SER A 602 27.32 -15.80 -1.72
CA SER A 602 26.22 -16.60 -2.26
C SER A 602 26.20 -18.04 -1.73
N PHE A 603 26.24 -18.19 -0.40
CA PHE A 603 26.17 -19.50 0.24
C PHE A 603 24.86 -20.24 -0.14
N ALA A 604 24.98 -21.40 -0.79
CA ALA A 604 23.84 -22.14 -1.32
C ALA A 604 23.16 -22.98 -0.23
N VAL A 605 21.96 -22.56 0.18
CA VAL A 605 21.09 -23.32 1.10
C VAL A 605 19.83 -23.72 0.33
N ILE A 606 19.52 -25.02 0.29
CA ILE A 606 18.29 -25.52 -0.35
C ILE A 606 17.23 -25.74 0.72
N ASN A 607 16.16 -24.96 0.69
CA ASN A 607 14.98 -25.17 1.52
C ASN A 607 14.13 -26.32 0.95
N VAL A 608 13.88 -27.35 1.75
CA VAL A 608 13.04 -28.51 1.38
C VAL A 608 11.67 -28.50 2.08
N GLY A 609 11.28 -27.36 2.68
CA GLY A 609 9.99 -27.12 3.31
C GLY A 609 9.94 -27.51 4.78
N GLN A 610 10.29 -28.75 5.11
CA GLN A 610 10.36 -29.24 6.51
C GLN A 610 11.71 -28.96 7.17
N GLY A 611 12.74 -28.63 6.37
CA GLY A 611 14.13 -28.48 6.80
C GLY A 611 14.98 -27.83 5.70
N TYR A 612 16.28 -27.69 5.97
CA TYR A 612 17.28 -27.30 4.97
C TYR A 612 18.14 -28.51 4.59
N CYS A 613 18.45 -28.65 3.30
CA CYS A 613 19.32 -29.69 2.78
C CYS A 613 20.72 -29.13 2.50
N TYR A 614 21.74 -29.81 3.05
CA TYR A 614 23.16 -29.52 2.85
C TYR A 614 23.85 -30.55 1.95
N GLY A 615 23.12 -31.16 1.02
CA GLY A 615 23.67 -32.17 0.13
C GLY A 615 24.93 -31.64 -0.57
N ASN A 616 26.08 -32.28 -0.30
CA ASN A 616 27.34 -31.96 -0.97
C ASN A 616 27.27 -32.42 -2.43
N SER A 617 27.76 -31.59 -3.35
CA SER A 617 27.87 -31.92 -4.78
C SER A 617 28.86 -33.07 -5.08
N THR A 618 29.58 -33.57 -4.08
CA THR A 618 30.50 -34.70 -4.22
C THR A 618 29.81 -36.07 -4.15
N ASP A 619 28.56 -36.14 -3.70
CA ASP A 619 27.83 -37.42 -3.55
C ASP A 619 26.81 -37.64 -4.69
N ILE A 620 27.14 -37.29 -5.93
CA ILE A 620 26.21 -37.44 -7.07
C ILE A 620 25.94 -38.92 -7.43
N ASN A 621 26.70 -39.87 -6.88
CA ASN A 621 26.65 -41.29 -7.22
C ASN A 621 26.52 -42.25 -6.02
N ASP A 622 25.74 -41.91 -4.98
CA ASP A 622 25.35 -42.90 -3.97
C ASP A 622 23.88 -43.35 -4.18
N PRO A 623 23.63 -44.62 -4.58
CA PRO A 623 22.27 -45.16 -4.72
C PRO A 623 21.51 -45.23 -3.38
N ALA A 624 22.17 -44.98 -2.25
CA ALA A 624 21.55 -44.86 -0.92
C ALA A 624 21.04 -43.44 -0.60
N LEU A 625 21.25 -42.42 -1.45
CA LEU A 625 20.70 -41.07 -1.24
C LEU A 625 19.19 -41.04 -1.53
N PRO A 626 18.31 -40.92 -0.51
CA PRO A 626 16.89 -40.86 -0.71
C PRO A 626 16.49 -39.38 -0.74
N CYS A 627 16.63 -38.71 -1.89
CA CYS A 627 15.64 -37.75 -2.41
C CYS A 627 16.26 -36.78 -3.44
N ILE A 628 15.55 -36.64 -4.56
CA ILE A 628 15.53 -35.39 -5.31
C ILE A 628 14.81 -34.40 -4.40
N GLY A 629 15.49 -33.37 -3.91
CA GLY A 629 15.00 -32.38 -2.95
C GLY A 629 13.60 -31.86 -3.31
N SER A 630 12.58 -32.54 -2.79
CA SER A 630 11.17 -32.35 -3.11
C SER A 630 10.37 -32.44 -1.81
N LEU A 631 9.10 -32.01 -1.88
CA LEU A 631 8.11 -31.90 -0.81
C LEU A 631 7.87 -33.18 0.05
N ARG A 632 8.62 -34.26 -0.18
CA ARG A 632 8.55 -35.55 0.53
C ARG A 632 9.81 -35.88 1.36
N CYS A 633 10.76 -34.96 1.48
CA CYS A 633 11.94 -35.15 2.33
C CYS A 633 11.55 -35.03 3.82
N ASN A 634 11.68 -36.11 4.59
CA ASN A 634 11.58 -36.05 6.06
C ASN A 634 12.97 -35.70 6.64
N PRO A 635 13.15 -34.51 7.23
CA PRO A 635 14.45 -34.08 7.74
C PRO A 635 14.95 -34.92 8.92
N ASN A 636 14.05 -35.54 9.70
CA ASN A 636 14.42 -36.32 10.87
C ASN A 636 15.08 -37.65 10.51
N HIS A 637 14.82 -38.18 9.31
CA HIS A 637 15.43 -39.43 8.84
C HIS A 637 16.50 -39.19 7.76
N CYS A 638 16.78 -37.93 7.43
CA CYS A 638 17.74 -37.57 6.40
C CYS A 638 19.05 -37.10 7.03
N LYS A 639 20.13 -37.84 6.79
CA LYS A 639 21.49 -37.50 7.25
C LYS A 639 22.04 -36.18 6.71
N ASN A 640 21.42 -35.61 5.68
CA ASN A 640 21.84 -34.37 5.03
C ASN A 640 20.96 -33.17 5.39
N ALA A 641 19.90 -33.37 6.18
CA ALA A 641 18.94 -32.34 6.50
C ALA A 641 19.15 -31.78 7.92
N VAL A 642 18.86 -30.50 8.09
CA VAL A 642 18.84 -29.82 9.40
C VAL A 642 17.57 -29.00 9.51
N VAL A 643 16.87 -29.13 10.63
CA VAL A 643 15.71 -28.31 10.98
C VAL A 643 16.17 -27.18 11.89
N THR A 644 15.67 -25.98 11.65
CA THR A 644 16.00 -24.75 12.37
C THR A 644 14.70 -24.10 12.87
N LYS A 645 14.81 -23.06 13.71
CA LYS A 645 13.64 -22.28 14.16
C LYS A 645 12.82 -21.70 13.01
N ALA A 646 13.42 -21.40 11.86
CA ALA A 646 12.69 -20.90 10.69
C ALA A 646 11.64 -21.90 10.16
N ASN A 647 11.82 -23.20 10.44
CA ASN A 647 10.91 -24.26 10.02
C ASN A 647 9.86 -24.59 11.09
N ALA A 648 9.94 -23.99 12.29
CA ALA A 648 9.01 -24.25 13.38
C ALA A 648 7.53 -24.07 12.99
N PRO A 649 7.11 -23.04 12.21
CA PRO A 649 5.73 -22.91 11.78
C PRO A 649 5.23 -24.13 11.00
N LYS A 650 6.06 -24.72 10.14
CA LYS A 650 5.70 -25.90 9.36
C LYS A 650 5.60 -27.16 10.23
N TRP A 651 6.45 -27.27 11.25
CA TRP A 651 6.36 -28.36 12.23
C TRP A 651 5.16 -28.22 13.18
N ARG A 652 4.76 -26.99 13.54
CA ARG A 652 3.48 -26.73 14.24
C ARG A 652 2.29 -27.14 13.38
N GLU A 653 2.30 -26.80 12.09
CA GLU A 653 1.27 -27.24 11.14
C GLU A 653 1.18 -28.77 11.09
N ILE A 654 2.31 -29.47 10.95
CA ILE A 654 2.36 -30.95 10.93
C ILE A 654 1.82 -31.53 12.25
N TYR A 655 2.26 -30.99 13.39
CA TYR A 655 1.79 -31.40 14.71
C TYR A 655 0.26 -31.26 14.84
N ILE A 656 -0.27 -30.08 14.49
CA ILE A 656 -1.71 -29.79 14.56
C ILE A 656 -2.50 -30.66 13.59
N GLN A 657 -2.07 -30.80 12.33
CA GLN A 657 -2.73 -31.65 11.32
C GLN A 657 -2.79 -33.12 11.75
N ASN A 658 -1.71 -33.64 12.33
CA ASN A 658 -1.66 -35.02 12.80
C ASN A 658 -2.56 -35.21 14.04
N LEU A 659 -2.61 -34.24 14.97
CA LEU A 659 -3.54 -34.25 16.11
C LEU A 659 -5.01 -34.24 15.65
N ILE A 660 -5.34 -33.39 14.68
CA ILE A 660 -6.69 -33.34 14.10
C ILE A 660 -7.04 -34.69 13.43
N SER A 661 -6.10 -35.24 12.67
CA SER A 661 -6.28 -36.54 11.99
C SER A 661 -6.46 -37.68 12.99
N LEU A 662 -5.71 -37.68 14.09
CA LEU A 662 -5.83 -38.65 15.17
C LEU A 662 -7.23 -38.57 15.82
N ARG A 663 -7.65 -37.37 16.24
CA ARG A 663 -8.99 -37.15 16.83
C ARG A 663 -10.12 -37.58 15.89
N LYS A 664 -9.97 -37.33 14.58
CA LYS A 664 -10.94 -37.76 13.55
C LYS A 664 -11.01 -39.29 13.44
N ILE A 665 -9.88 -39.99 13.46
CA ILE A 665 -9.88 -41.46 13.39
C ILE A 665 -10.41 -42.07 14.69
N GLU A 666 -10.08 -41.51 15.86
CA GLU A 666 -10.59 -41.96 17.17
C GLU A 666 -12.11 -41.77 17.30
N SER A 667 -12.64 -40.64 16.83
CA SER A 667 -14.08 -40.39 16.80
C SER A 667 -14.83 -41.35 15.86
N ILE A 668 -14.27 -41.64 14.68
CA ILE A 668 -14.81 -42.62 13.73
C ILE A 668 -14.77 -44.05 14.33
N ALA A 669 -13.69 -44.40 15.04
CA ALA A 669 -13.57 -45.69 15.73
C ALA A 669 -14.59 -45.85 16.89
N SER A 670 -15.09 -44.74 17.43
CA SER A 670 -16.07 -44.71 18.52
C SER A 670 -17.53 -44.77 18.05
N SER A 671 -17.82 -44.37 16.81
CA SER A 671 -19.16 -44.44 16.18
C SER A 671 -19.34 -45.75 15.39
N ARG A 672 -19.93 -46.77 16.00
CA ARG A 672 -20.03 -48.14 15.45
C ARG A 672 -20.95 -48.28 14.22
N ASP A 673 -20.47 -48.99 13.20
CA ASP A 673 -21.23 -50.06 12.51
C ASP A 673 -20.25 -51.22 12.15
N PRO A 674 -20.50 -52.50 12.51
CA PRO A 674 -19.48 -53.57 12.50
C PRO A 674 -19.24 -54.24 11.14
N GLY A 675 -19.59 -53.59 10.02
CA GLY A 675 -19.69 -54.23 8.72
C GLY A 675 -18.56 -53.97 7.71
N ASP A 676 -17.75 -52.91 7.89
CA ASP A 676 -16.84 -52.44 6.84
C ASP A 676 -15.48 -51.93 7.36
N PHE A 677 -15.06 -52.37 8.54
CA PHE A 677 -13.90 -51.82 9.24
C PHE A 677 -12.68 -52.74 9.20
N ASN A 678 -11.64 -52.33 8.47
CA ASN A 678 -10.31 -52.93 8.54
C ASN A 678 -9.59 -52.45 9.83
N LEU A 679 -9.96 -53.03 10.98
CA LEU A 679 -9.45 -52.71 12.33
C LEU A 679 -7.91 -52.64 12.41
N LYS A 680 -7.21 -53.45 11.62
CA LYS A 680 -5.74 -53.47 11.58
C LYS A 680 -5.15 -52.24 10.90
N ASP A 681 -5.74 -51.78 9.79
CA ASP A 681 -5.22 -50.63 9.05
C ASP A 681 -5.43 -49.33 9.83
N ASN A 682 -6.55 -49.21 10.56
CA ASN A 682 -6.79 -48.06 11.43
C ASN A 682 -5.89 -48.05 12.67
N GLN A 683 -5.58 -49.20 13.28
CA GLN A 683 -4.61 -49.29 14.37
C GLN A 683 -3.19 -48.93 13.92
N ILE A 684 -2.81 -49.34 12.70
CA ILE A 684 -1.51 -48.96 12.10
C ILE A 684 -1.50 -47.46 11.80
N ALA A 685 -2.58 -46.89 11.28
CA ALA A 685 -2.70 -45.45 11.01
C ALA A 685 -2.66 -44.61 12.29
N ILE A 686 -3.32 -45.05 13.37
CA ILE A 686 -3.26 -44.40 14.69
C ILE A 686 -1.81 -44.43 15.21
N ALA A 687 -1.15 -45.59 15.20
CA ALA A 687 0.23 -45.70 15.65
C ALA A 687 1.21 -44.84 14.83
N GLN A 688 0.98 -44.73 13.52
CA GLN A 688 1.77 -43.85 12.64
C GLN A 688 1.53 -42.36 12.94
N LEU A 689 0.29 -41.96 13.23
CA LEU A 689 -0.04 -40.58 13.61
C LEU A 689 0.52 -40.23 14.98
N GLU A 690 0.40 -41.10 15.98
CA GLU A 690 1.00 -40.92 17.30
C GLU A 690 2.52 -40.76 17.21
N LEU A 691 3.16 -41.57 16.37
CA LEU A 691 4.60 -41.48 16.13
C LEU A 691 4.96 -40.16 15.43
N ALA A 692 4.21 -39.73 14.41
CA ALA A 692 4.42 -38.46 13.73
C ALA A 692 4.14 -37.23 14.64
N ILE A 693 3.19 -37.33 15.57
CA ILE A 693 2.91 -36.31 16.59
C ILE A 693 4.08 -36.23 17.57
N ALA A 694 4.58 -37.38 18.06
CA ALA A 694 5.72 -37.45 18.95
C ALA A 694 7.00 -36.90 18.29
N GLU A 695 7.21 -37.20 17.01
CA GLU A 695 8.31 -36.64 16.21
C GLU A 695 8.19 -35.12 16.07
N ALA A 696 7.03 -34.61 15.66
CA ALA A 696 6.82 -33.17 15.50
C ALA A 696 6.96 -32.43 16.82
N LYS A 697 6.45 -33.01 17.92
CA LYS A 697 6.63 -32.50 19.28
C LYS A 697 8.10 -32.46 19.69
N SER A 698 8.85 -33.55 19.47
CA SER A 698 10.28 -33.62 19.76
C SER A 698 11.08 -32.57 18.99
N VAL A 699 10.73 -32.32 17.72
CA VAL A 699 11.36 -31.27 16.91
C VAL A 699 11.07 -29.89 17.50
N LEU A 700 9.82 -29.58 17.81
CA LEU A 700 9.44 -28.28 18.38
C LEU A 700 10.08 -28.04 19.76
N GLU A 701 10.09 -29.04 20.64
CA GLU A 701 10.75 -28.97 21.95
C GLU A 701 12.27 -28.76 21.81
N SER A 702 12.92 -29.45 20.88
CA SER A 702 14.36 -29.29 20.61
C SER A 702 14.73 -27.91 20.04
N LEU A 703 13.78 -27.23 19.41
CA LEU A 703 13.92 -25.86 18.93
C LEU A 703 13.61 -24.82 20.03
N GLY A 704 13.16 -25.25 21.21
CA GLY A 704 12.77 -24.39 22.33
C GLY A 704 11.42 -23.69 22.13
N GLU A 705 10.55 -24.26 21.30
CA GLU A 705 9.19 -23.77 21.09
C GLU A 705 8.24 -24.39 22.12
N GLU A 706 7.31 -23.60 22.67
CA GLU A 706 6.26 -24.14 23.53
C GLU A 706 5.28 -24.96 22.68
N VAL A 707 5.25 -26.27 22.92
CA VAL A 707 4.25 -27.16 22.34
C VAL A 707 2.99 -27.05 23.20
N LEU A 708 2.00 -26.31 22.71
CA LEU A 708 0.70 -26.22 23.36
C LEU A 708 0.07 -27.64 23.42
N ALA A 709 -0.29 -28.04 24.64
CA ALA A 709 -0.83 -29.36 24.97
C ALA A 709 -2.24 -29.58 24.42
#